data_AF-A0A257AAT6-F1
#
_entry.id   AF-A0A257AAT6-F1
#
_cell.length_a   1.000
_cell.length_b   1.000
_cell.length_c   1.000
_cell.angle_alpha   90.00
_cell.angle_beta   90.00
_cell.angle_gamma   90.00
#
_symmetry.space_group_name_H-M   'P 1'
#
loop_
_entity.id
_entity.type
_entity.pdbx_description
1 polymer ?
#
loop_
_entity_poly.entity_id
_entity_poly.type
_entity_poly.pdbx_seq_one_letter_code
_entity_poly.pdbx_strand_id
1 'polypeptide(L)'
;MGEKMENAEKMKALFITFLVIIGSISFSFVAPKTSGEGNILYVAADGTADYTSIQDAINAASNGDTIFVFSSTYYENIVINKSISLIGEDRNNTIIDGSGVGDVVNITAEWVNISGFTIRNSGGGSYAGIEIYSSFNVIYNCNISNNNAGIYVYNSTNNSIHDCNVYLNNWDGISLYNSSNNIIYNCSVSDNQNGINVINSSNNNTIYNCNISDNYYSIFMYYSDKNTISNCKVMNNYHGIWIQKSENNTIFKNIISFNTVKGMNLLESSNNNQIHNNNFVDNTQQAYDECNNAWDNGYEGNYWSNFDEPSEGAWDNNSDGIVDSPYNISGGINQDRYPLINPLDFIPPFTSCMISGSMGNDGWYVSNVSIELSAIDNESSVNFTMYSIDGGEWLEYAKPFNISNDGIHYIKFYSVDVHGNKEKPRTKEIKIDKTAPALSYYLQPNEPDGENGWYLGNVEVTISANDNVSGVSSILYKIDDGVWKAYTGYFLITTEGSHSFFLSATDYAGNTLTKNTTIKIDGNPPFVSVFSLPEFVKGETQIKWTANDDVDDNLNQSISIYLLQDNESIEIATGLNNTGTYEWDTLSFPDFSSCMIKIIAEDDAGNVGFNLSNQFVLDNTPPNIDIIQPVGGDVLGGNMLSIFWNASDNIDTNLDTIWIEYNDGDTWKTIAKNIQNTATGYEYNIQDWENGNYRIKINATDDAGNEGIDISGNFTIDREPPTVKITKPKSGYLYINLMEKEILPPIPISFIPSPYNTIIVGKITIDVSATDEFSEINNVTIFAGNNTIDILKPPYTYEWNCPLGKQNIKAVAYDRAGNVGSAELKNILCINA
;
A
#
# COMPACT_ATOMS: atom_id res chain seq x y z
N MET A 1 12.35 -27.21 23.60
CA MET A 1 12.19 -28.65 23.29
C MET A 1 12.05 -28.89 21.79
N GLY A 2 11.39 -28.01 21.01
CA GLY A 2 11.32 -28.10 19.55
C GLY A 2 12.64 -27.91 18.80
N GLU A 3 13.49 -26.97 19.21
CA GLU A 3 14.78 -26.65 18.54
C GLU A 3 15.84 -27.78 18.61
N LYS A 4 15.83 -28.61 19.67
CA LYS A 4 16.79 -29.71 19.82
C LYS A 4 16.42 -30.96 19.03
N MET A 5 15.12 -31.20 18.76
CA MET A 5 14.68 -32.33 17.93
C MET A 5 14.84 -32.06 16.43
N GLU A 6 14.73 -30.81 16.00
CA GLU A 6 14.95 -30.42 14.59
C GLU A 6 16.41 -30.62 14.15
N ASN A 7 17.37 -30.42 15.06
CA ASN A 7 18.78 -30.73 14.80
C ASN A 7 19.08 -32.24 14.74
N ALA A 8 18.32 -33.07 15.45
CA ALA A 8 18.46 -34.53 15.40
C ALA A 8 17.96 -35.12 14.06
N GLU A 9 16.90 -34.56 13.47
CA GLU A 9 16.44 -34.96 12.13
C GLU A 9 17.36 -34.45 11.01
N LYS A 10 17.95 -33.24 11.16
CA LYS A 10 18.98 -32.75 10.22
C LYS A 10 20.27 -33.59 10.27
N MET A 11 20.62 -34.17 11.42
CA MET A 11 21.75 -35.11 11.54
C MET A 11 21.48 -36.46 10.84
N LYS A 12 20.24 -36.97 10.85
CA LYS A 12 19.85 -38.19 10.12
C LYS A 12 20.01 -38.04 8.60
N ALA A 13 19.75 -36.85 8.05
CA ALA A 13 19.93 -36.58 6.62
C ALA A 13 21.40 -36.44 6.21
N LEU A 14 22.26 -35.93 7.10
CA LEU A 14 23.70 -35.80 6.86
C LEU A 14 24.41 -37.16 6.82
N PHE A 15 23.93 -38.15 7.60
CA PHE A 15 24.51 -39.48 7.73
C PHE A 15 24.29 -40.37 6.49
N ILE A 16 23.24 -40.13 5.70
CA ILE A 16 22.87 -40.96 4.54
C ILE A 16 23.61 -40.51 3.25
N THR A 17 24.18 -39.31 3.22
CA THR A 17 24.73 -38.71 1.99
C THR A 17 26.24 -38.97 1.79
N PHE A 18 26.92 -39.66 2.71
CA PHE A 18 28.38 -39.85 2.70
C PHE A 18 28.88 -41.13 2.00
N LEU A 19 27.97 -41.94 1.43
CA LEU A 19 28.29 -43.30 0.93
C LEU A 19 28.64 -43.39 -0.57
N VAL A 20 28.84 -42.28 -1.26
CA VAL A 20 29.16 -42.31 -2.70
C VAL A 20 30.44 -41.52 -2.97
N ILE A 21 31.37 -42.16 -3.70
CA ILE A 21 32.64 -41.70 -4.29
C ILE A 21 33.88 -42.13 -3.49
N ILE A 22 34.56 -43.20 -3.95
CA ILE A 22 35.93 -43.21 -4.52
C ILE A 22 36.17 -44.59 -5.13
N GLY A 23 36.53 -44.61 -6.42
CA GLY A 23 36.83 -45.81 -7.19
C GLY A 23 38.31 -46.21 -7.12
N SER A 24 38.54 -47.46 -7.53
CA SER A 24 39.80 -48.16 -7.78
C SER A 24 40.71 -48.46 -6.58
N ILE A 25 40.28 -49.41 -5.75
CA ILE A 25 40.87 -50.76 -5.55
C ILE A 25 39.72 -51.61 -4.98
N SER A 26 39.50 -52.82 -5.49
CA SER A 26 38.41 -53.70 -5.06
C SER A 26 38.67 -54.24 -3.65
N PHE A 27 38.38 -53.45 -2.62
CA PHE A 27 38.12 -53.97 -1.29
C PHE A 27 36.66 -54.41 -1.25
N SER A 28 36.43 -55.68 -0.92
CA SER A 28 35.13 -56.16 -0.49
C SER A 28 34.75 -55.41 0.79
N PHE A 29 34.11 -54.24 0.62
CA PHE A 29 33.36 -53.60 1.69
C PHE A 29 32.35 -54.63 2.17
N VAL A 30 32.55 -55.14 3.38
CA VAL A 30 31.45 -55.70 4.14
C VAL A 30 30.60 -54.50 4.52
N ALA A 31 29.66 -54.14 3.65
CA ALA A 31 28.59 -53.24 4.04
C ALA A 31 27.95 -53.82 5.31
N PRO A 32 27.70 -53.00 6.35
CA PRO A 32 27.01 -53.48 7.53
C PRO A 32 25.70 -54.12 7.07
N LYS A 33 25.57 -55.43 7.31
CA LYS A 33 24.29 -56.09 7.10
C LYS A 33 23.40 -55.61 8.24
N THR A 34 22.66 -54.53 8.00
CA THR A 34 21.62 -54.05 8.92
C THR A 34 20.54 -55.14 8.99
N SER A 35 20.69 -56.03 9.95
CA SER A 35 19.62 -56.94 10.35
C SER A 35 18.58 -56.13 11.13
N GLY A 36 17.63 -55.51 10.42
CA GLY A 36 16.49 -54.79 10.99
C GLY A 36 16.85 -53.40 11.51
N GLU A 37 15.90 -52.47 11.42
CA GLU A 37 15.97 -51.18 12.13
C GLU A 37 15.95 -51.47 13.64
N GLY A 38 17.14 -51.65 14.24
CA GLY A 38 17.28 -51.74 15.68
C GLY A 38 16.82 -50.43 16.35
N ASN A 39 16.34 -50.53 17.58
CA ASN A 39 15.92 -49.37 18.34
C ASN A 39 17.13 -48.51 18.73
N ILE A 40 16.90 -47.21 18.96
CA ILE A 40 17.90 -46.33 19.55
C ILE A 40 17.59 -46.18 21.04
N LEU A 41 18.55 -46.53 21.89
CA LEU A 41 18.51 -46.32 23.34
C LEU A 41 19.37 -45.09 23.66
N TYR A 42 18.84 -44.16 24.45
CA TYR A 42 19.55 -42.92 24.78
C TYR A 42 20.12 -42.95 26.21
N VAL A 43 21.37 -42.51 26.35
CA VAL A 43 22.08 -42.43 27.63
C VAL A 43 22.50 -41.00 27.94
N ALA A 44 22.09 -40.47 29.10
CA ALA A 44 22.47 -39.16 29.59
C ALA A 44 22.76 -39.20 31.09
N ALA A 45 23.98 -38.79 31.48
CA ALA A 45 24.42 -38.80 32.88
C ALA A 45 23.57 -37.92 33.82
N ASP A 46 22.85 -36.92 33.29
CA ASP A 46 21.97 -36.02 34.05
C ASP A 46 20.55 -36.58 34.27
N GLY A 47 20.26 -37.78 33.74
CA GLY A 47 18.96 -38.44 33.86
C GLY A 47 17.90 -37.94 32.89
N THR A 48 18.28 -37.17 31.86
CA THR A 48 17.34 -36.67 30.84
C THR A 48 16.98 -37.68 29.74
N ALA A 49 17.66 -38.83 29.71
CA ALA A 49 17.45 -39.91 28.74
C ALA A 49 16.94 -41.21 29.41
N ASP A 50 16.73 -42.25 28.61
CA ASP A 50 16.18 -43.54 29.05
C ASP A 50 17.07 -44.23 30.10
N TYR A 51 18.39 -44.02 30.00
CA TYR A 51 19.40 -44.60 30.90
C TYR A 51 20.39 -43.53 31.37
N THR A 52 20.92 -43.69 32.58
CA THR A 52 22.03 -42.88 33.12
C THR A 52 23.39 -43.57 33.03
N SER A 53 23.40 -44.89 32.82
CA SER A 53 24.59 -45.72 32.65
C SER A 53 24.63 -46.32 31.25
N ILE A 54 25.83 -46.38 30.67
CA ILE A 54 26.05 -47.01 29.37
C ILE A 54 25.83 -48.53 29.47
N GLN A 55 26.35 -49.16 30.54
CA GLN A 55 26.18 -50.61 30.72
C GLN A 55 24.72 -51.02 30.87
N ASP A 56 23.89 -50.23 31.55
CA ASP A 56 22.45 -50.52 31.68
C ASP A 56 21.74 -50.49 30.32
N ALA A 57 22.09 -49.52 29.46
CA ALA A 57 21.59 -49.49 28.09
C ALA A 57 22.06 -50.71 27.27
N ILE A 58 23.32 -51.11 27.40
CA ILE A 58 23.84 -52.34 26.76
C ILE A 58 23.09 -53.58 27.23
N ASN A 59 22.80 -53.67 28.53
CA ASN A 59 22.05 -54.78 29.12
C ASN A 59 20.62 -54.85 28.59
N ALA A 60 19.97 -53.71 28.36
CA ALA A 60 18.63 -53.62 27.81
C ALA A 60 18.55 -53.80 26.29
N ALA A 61 19.61 -53.46 25.56
CA ALA A 61 19.67 -53.55 24.10
C ALA A 61 19.51 -54.98 23.58
N SER A 62 18.98 -55.10 22.36
CA SER A 62 18.98 -56.31 21.52
C SER A 62 20.03 -56.21 20.42
N ASN A 63 20.36 -57.34 19.78
CA ASN A 63 21.25 -57.32 18.62
C ASN A 63 20.65 -56.45 17.50
N GLY A 64 21.46 -55.58 16.91
CA GLY A 64 21.09 -54.60 15.90
C GLY A 64 20.79 -53.21 16.45
N ASP A 65 20.59 -53.06 17.76
CA ASP A 65 20.26 -51.78 18.37
C ASP A 65 21.44 -50.78 18.35
N THR A 66 21.10 -49.51 18.44
CA THR A 66 22.04 -48.41 18.62
C THR A 66 21.90 -47.82 20.03
N ILE A 67 23.03 -47.57 20.68
CA ILE A 67 23.10 -46.85 21.94
C ILE A 67 23.74 -45.50 21.66
N PHE A 68 22.96 -44.43 21.80
CA PHE A 68 23.43 -43.06 21.64
C PHE A 68 23.71 -42.44 23.01
N VAL A 69 24.93 -41.95 23.20
CA VAL A 69 25.41 -41.43 24.49
C VAL A 69 25.68 -39.93 24.38
N PHE A 70 24.97 -39.14 25.17
CA PHE A 70 25.17 -37.69 25.24
C PHE A 70 26.48 -37.33 25.96
N SER A 71 27.06 -36.18 25.59
CA SER A 71 28.34 -35.69 26.11
C SER A 71 28.33 -35.58 27.64
N SER A 72 29.20 -36.35 28.29
CA SER A 72 29.49 -36.33 29.73
C SER A 72 30.70 -37.21 30.01
N THR A 73 31.12 -37.29 31.27
CA THR A 73 32.06 -38.33 31.73
C THR A 73 31.30 -39.45 32.42
N TYR A 74 31.38 -40.65 31.87
CA TYR A 74 30.81 -41.88 32.37
C TYR A 74 31.92 -42.72 33.02
N TYR A 75 31.88 -42.83 34.35
CA TYR A 75 32.87 -43.60 35.11
C TYR A 75 32.44 -45.06 35.17
N GLU A 76 32.75 -45.82 34.13
CA GLU A 76 32.26 -47.18 33.91
C GLU A 76 33.36 -48.06 33.28
N ASN A 77 33.33 -49.35 33.57
CA ASN A 77 33.99 -50.39 32.76
C ASN A 77 32.88 -51.19 32.08
N ILE A 78 32.79 -51.12 30.76
CA ILE A 78 31.66 -51.68 30.02
C ILE A 78 32.03 -52.98 29.29
N VAL A 79 31.09 -53.90 29.24
CA VAL A 79 31.18 -55.17 28.51
C VAL A 79 30.11 -55.20 27.43
N ILE A 80 30.53 -55.26 26.17
CA ILE A 80 29.65 -55.34 25.01
C ILE A 80 29.60 -56.79 24.53
N ASN A 81 28.51 -57.47 24.88
CA ASN A 81 28.26 -58.88 24.58
C ASN A 81 27.10 -59.10 23.59
N LYS A 82 26.71 -58.03 22.87
CA LYS A 82 25.67 -58.04 21.84
C LYS A 82 26.16 -57.27 20.61
N SER A 83 25.68 -57.65 19.44
CA SER A 83 25.98 -56.95 18.19
C SER A 83 25.24 -55.61 18.17
N ILE A 84 25.89 -54.52 18.54
CA ILE A 84 25.27 -53.19 18.66
C ILE A 84 26.16 -52.09 18.08
N SER A 85 25.58 -50.91 17.85
CA SER A 85 26.35 -49.69 17.59
C SER A 85 26.34 -48.79 18.82
N LEU A 86 27.50 -48.52 19.41
CA LEU A 86 27.70 -47.58 20.52
C LEU A 86 28.26 -46.27 19.96
N ILE A 87 27.48 -45.19 20.05
CA ILE A 87 27.78 -43.91 19.40
C ILE A 87 27.74 -42.79 20.45
N GLY A 88 28.86 -42.09 20.62
CA GLY A 88 28.95 -40.88 21.43
C GLY A 88 28.63 -39.64 20.60
N GLU A 89 28.02 -38.64 21.24
CA GLU A 89 27.63 -37.38 20.62
C GLU A 89 28.84 -36.62 20.05
N ASP A 90 29.97 -36.64 20.76
CA ASP A 90 31.20 -35.96 20.39
C ASP A 90 32.41 -36.65 20.99
N ARG A 91 33.43 -36.96 20.16
CA ARG A 91 34.62 -37.72 20.59
C ARG A 91 35.48 -37.01 21.63
N ASN A 92 35.36 -35.68 21.76
CA ASN A 92 36.18 -34.91 22.70
C ASN A 92 35.47 -34.75 24.06
N ASN A 93 34.14 -34.81 24.10
CA ASN A 93 33.34 -34.52 25.28
C ASN A 93 32.51 -35.70 25.80
N THR A 94 32.38 -36.78 25.04
CA THR A 94 31.73 -38.03 25.49
C THR A 94 32.80 -39.00 25.95
N ILE A 95 32.96 -39.14 27.26
CA ILE A 95 34.12 -39.81 27.88
C ILE A 95 33.66 -41.07 28.60
N ILE A 96 34.27 -42.21 28.31
CA ILE A 96 34.21 -43.42 29.14
C ILE A 96 35.53 -43.48 29.92
N ASP A 97 35.43 -43.39 31.25
CA ASP A 97 36.57 -43.29 32.16
C ASP A 97 36.63 -44.52 33.07
N GLY A 98 37.64 -45.38 32.87
CA GLY A 98 37.77 -46.63 33.61
C GLY A 98 38.23 -46.48 35.06
N SER A 99 38.47 -45.25 35.54
CA SER A 99 38.84 -44.95 36.93
C SER A 99 40.09 -45.70 37.44
N GLY A 100 40.98 -46.11 36.54
CA GLY A 100 42.21 -46.83 36.86
C GLY A 100 42.02 -48.31 37.19
N VAL A 101 40.89 -48.91 36.78
CA VAL A 101 40.59 -50.33 37.02
C VAL A 101 40.06 -51.01 35.76
N GLY A 102 40.45 -52.28 35.55
CA GLY A 102 39.95 -53.12 34.46
C GLY A 102 40.17 -52.54 33.05
N ASP A 103 39.59 -53.21 32.06
CA ASP A 103 39.43 -52.63 30.73
C ASP A 103 38.33 -51.58 30.75
N VAL A 104 38.51 -50.47 30.03
CA VAL A 104 37.45 -49.44 29.96
C VAL A 104 36.29 -49.96 29.12
N VAL A 105 36.58 -50.58 27.98
CA VAL A 105 35.62 -51.21 27.08
C VAL A 105 36.10 -52.61 26.72
N ASN A 106 35.29 -53.63 27.00
CA ASN A 106 35.57 -55.02 26.65
C ASN A 106 34.53 -55.54 25.65
N ILE A 107 34.97 -55.93 24.45
CA ILE A 107 34.12 -56.36 23.34
C ILE A 107 34.22 -57.88 23.20
N THR A 108 33.09 -58.57 23.41
CA THR A 108 32.98 -60.03 23.37
C THR A 108 32.01 -60.54 22.31
N ALA A 109 31.18 -59.67 21.73
CA ALA A 109 30.31 -59.99 20.61
C ALA A 109 30.89 -59.52 19.27
N GLU A 110 30.53 -60.20 18.19
CA GLU A 110 30.85 -59.78 16.82
C GLU A 110 29.92 -58.65 16.36
N TRP A 111 30.33 -57.92 15.32
CA TRP A 111 29.55 -56.85 14.70
C TRP A 111 29.23 -55.68 15.64
N VAL A 112 30.18 -55.34 16.51
CA VAL A 112 30.12 -54.16 17.38
C VAL A 112 30.76 -52.97 16.67
N ASN A 113 30.04 -51.84 16.64
CA ASN A 113 30.57 -50.57 16.15
C ASN A 113 30.71 -49.59 17.32
N ILE A 114 31.88 -48.96 17.46
CA ILE A 114 32.11 -47.92 18.49
C ILE A 114 32.62 -46.64 17.82
N SER A 115 31.98 -45.51 18.10
CA SER A 115 32.48 -44.21 17.65
C SER A 115 32.09 -43.03 18.52
N GLY A 116 32.84 -41.93 18.41
CA GLY A 116 32.47 -40.67 19.06
C GLY A 116 32.80 -40.61 20.56
N PHE A 117 33.79 -41.38 21.03
CA PHE A 117 34.19 -41.39 22.43
C PHE A 117 35.65 -40.98 22.67
N THR A 118 35.90 -40.39 23.83
CA THR A 118 37.19 -40.50 24.52
C THR A 118 37.14 -41.69 25.48
N ILE A 119 38.12 -42.61 25.41
CA ILE A 119 38.21 -43.80 26.24
C ILE A 119 39.55 -43.78 26.99
N ARG A 120 39.49 -43.69 28.32
CA ARG A 120 40.69 -43.40 29.13
C ARG A 120 40.69 -44.05 30.51
N ASN A 121 41.88 -44.03 31.12
CA ASN A 121 42.13 -44.46 32.50
C ASN A 121 41.77 -45.93 32.76
N SER A 122 42.22 -46.84 31.89
CA SER A 122 42.18 -48.28 32.19
C SER A 122 43.00 -48.63 33.44
N GLY A 123 42.82 -49.86 33.95
CA GLY A 123 43.74 -50.45 34.91
C GLY A 123 45.16 -50.59 34.35
N GLY A 124 46.14 -50.77 35.24
CA GLY A 124 47.53 -51.08 34.87
C GLY A 124 47.75 -52.57 34.56
N GLY A 125 48.87 -52.91 33.92
CA GLY A 125 49.27 -54.31 33.70
C GLY A 125 48.84 -54.86 32.35
N SER A 126 47.79 -55.67 32.30
CA SER A 126 47.28 -56.27 31.05
C SER A 126 46.03 -55.60 30.49
N TYR A 127 45.48 -54.61 31.20
CA TYR A 127 44.23 -53.98 30.79
C TYR A 127 44.42 -52.93 29.69
N ALA A 128 43.35 -52.68 28.94
CA ALA A 128 43.32 -51.75 27.82
C ALA A 128 42.20 -50.71 27.92
N GLY A 129 42.32 -49.64 27.14
CA GLY A 129 41.21 -48.74 26.86
C GLY A 129 40.08 -49.50 26.16
N ILE A 130 40.43 -50.23 25.08
CA ILE A 130 39.50 -51.11 24.37
C ILE A 130 40.16 -52.47 24.20
N GLU A 131 39.53 -53.52 24.74
CA GLU A 131 39.92 -54.90 24.51
C GLU A 131 38.90 -55.61 23.61
N ILE A 132 39.38 -56.29 22.57
CA ILE A 132 38.55 -56.95 21.54
C ILE A 132 38.87 -58.45 21.51
N TYR A 133 37.90 -59.27 21.93
CA TYR A 133 37.95 -60.74 21.93
C TYR A 133 37.10 -61.40 20.84
N SER A 134 36.53 -60.60 19.94
CA SER A 134 35.63 -61.04 18.88
C SER A 134 36.02 -60.49 17.51
N SER A 135 35.37 -61.01 16.47
CA SER A 135 35.64 -60.67 15.07
C SER A 135 34.60 -59.71 14.48
N PHE A 136 34.91 -59.11 13.33
CA PHE A 136 33.99 -58.26 12.57
C PHE A 136 33.52 -56.98 13.28
N ASN A 137 34.35 -56.41 14.16
CA ASN A 137 34.05 -55.16 14.86
C ASN A 137 34.68 -53.96 14.16
N VAL A 138 34.09 -52.78 14.37
CA VAL A 138 34.58 -51.50 13.82
C VAL A 138 34.74 -50.48 14.94
N ILE A 139 35.96 -50.02 15.14
CA ILE A 139 36.28 -48.92 16.09
C ILE A 139 36.70 -47.71 15.27
N TYR A 140 35.98 -46.61 15.39
CA TYR A 140 36.29 -45.42 14.59
C TYR A 140 36.01 -44.09 15.26
N ASN A 141 36.69 -43.03 14.81
CA ASN A 141 36.47 -41.66 15.30
C ASN A 141 36.49 -41.55 16.84
N CYS A 142 37.47 -42.18 17.48
CA CYS A 142 37.64 -42.18 18.94
C CYS A 142 38.99 -41.59 19.36
N ASN A 143 39.05 -41.03 20.57
CA ASN A 143 40.28 -40.68 21.26
C ASN A 143 40.58 -41.74 22.33
N ILE A 144 41.70 -42.45 22.25
CA ILE A 144 42.07 -43.51 23.19
C ILE A 144 43.37 -43.10 23.88
N SER A 145 43.29 -42.71 25.16
CA SER A 145 44.44 -42.13 25.85
C SER A 145 44.50 -42.42 27.34
N ASN A 146 45.70 -42.29 27.93
CA ASN A 146 45.95 -42.52 29.36
C ASN A 146 45.51 -43.92 29.82
N ASN A 147 45.65 -44.91 28.95
CA ASN A 147 45.43 -46.31 29.30
C ASN A 147 46.77 -47.03 29.43
N ASN A 148 46.72 -48.25 29.93
CA ASN A 148 47.90 -49.11 29.95
C ASN A 148 48.24 -49.60 28.53
N ALA A 149 47.28 -50.23 27.85
CA ALA A 149 47.28 -50.38 26.39
C ALA A 149 46.11 -49.58 25.81
N GLY A 150 46.23 -49.01 24.61
CA GLY A 150 45.16 -48.26 23.96
C GLY A 150 44.05 -49.20 23.47
N ILE A 151 44.29 -49.85 22.33
CA ILE A 151 43.39 -50.84 21.72
C ILE A 151 44.12 -52.17 21.62
N TYR A 152 43.56 -53.22 22.22
CA TYR A 152 44.13 -54.56 22.26
C TYR A 152 43.21 -55.57 21.57
N VAL A 153 43.64 -56.11 20.43
CA VAL A 153 42.90 -57.11 19.64
C VAL A 153 43.50 -58.48 19.87
N TYR A 154 42.75 -59.34 20.55
CA TYR A 154 43.24 -60.64 21.00
C TYR A 154 42.50 -61.79 20.31
N ASN A 155 43.25 -62.70 19.70
CA ASN A 155 42.74 -63.94 19.12
C ASN A 155 41.54 -63.74 18.18
N SER A 156 41.58 -62.68 17.37
CA SER A 156 40.42 -62.18 16.62
C SER A 156 40.76 -61.81 15.17
N THR A 157 39.75 -61.78 14.30
CA THR A 157 39.96 -61.56 12.86
C THR A 157 38.93 -60.58 12.28
N ASN A 158 39.25 -59.99 11.12
CA ASN A 158 38.34 -59.12 10.38
C ASN A 158 37.82 -57.91 11.16
N ASN A 159 38.58 -57.39 12.12
CA ASN A 159 38.28 -56.13 12.79
C ASN A 159 38.87 -54.94 12.02
N SER A 160 38.19 -53.81 12.10
CA SER A 160 38.58 -52.54 11.48
C SER A 160 38.76 -51.46 12.54
N ILE A 161 39.91 -50.78 12.53
CA ILE A 161 40.22 -49.66 13.43
C ILE A 161 40.60 -48.47 12.56
N HIS A 162 39.83 -47.37 12.60
CA HIS A 162 40.11 -46.24 11.72
C HIS A 162 39.70 -44.86 12.21
N ASP A 163 40.36 -43.82 11.68
CA ASP A 163 40.09 -42.42 12.04
C ASP A 163 40.19 -42.17 13.57
N CYS A 164 41.02 -42.95 14.27
CA CYS A 164 41.20 -42.88 15.73
C CYS A 164 42.50 -42.14 16.10
N ASN A 165 42.46 -41.41 17.22
CA ASN A 165 43.64 -40.84 17.87
C ASN A 165 44.01 -41.73 19.07
N VAL A 166 45.18 -42.37 19.05
CA VAL A 166 45.62 -43.29 20.10
C VAL A 166 46.93 -42.79 20.70
N TYR A 167 46.87 -42.19 21.89
CA TYR A 167 48.02 -41.45 22.41
C TYR A 167 48.17 -41.49 23.93
N LEU A 168 49.40 -41.30 24.42
CA LEU A 168 49.71 -41.28 25.85
C LEU A 168 49.26 -42.57 26.57
N ASN A 169 49.45 -43.73 25.94
CA ASN A 169 49.24 -45.02 26.60
C ASN A 169 50.58 -45.60 27.05
N ASN A 170 50.60 -46.27 28.20
CA ASN A 170 51.85 -46.66 28.83
C ASN A 170 52.66 -47.68 28.00
N TRP A 171 51.98 -48.57 27.28
CA TRP A 171 52.57 -49.67 26.52
C TRP A 171 52.20 -49.55 25.03
N ASP A 172 51.31 -50.40 24.53
CA ASP A 172 50.92 -50.43 23.13
C ASP A 172 49.82 -49.41 22.86
N GLY A 173 49.94 -48.63 21.78
CA GLY A 173 48.85 -47.84 21.24
C GLY A 173 47.78 -48.76 20.67
N ILE A 174 48.10 -49.47 19.58
CA ILE A 174 47.23 -50.51 18.99
C ILE A 174 48.01 -51.83 18.93
N SER A 175 47.45 -52.90 19.47
CA SER A 175 48.10 -54.22 19.52
C SER A 175 47.24 -55.29 18.86
N LEU A 176 47.83 -56.07 17.96
CA LEU A 176 47.25 -57.26 17.33
C LEU A 176 48.00 -58.49 17.84
N TYR A 177 47.38 -59.22 18.76
CA TYR A 177 47.95 -60.43 19.35
C TYR A 177 47.22 -61.67 18.86
N ASN A 178 47.91 -62.55 18.13
CA ASN A 178 47.31 -63.75 17.51
C ASN A 178 46.04 -63.42 16.70
N SER A 179 46.09 -62.29 16.00
CA SER A 179 44.93 -61.67 15.36
C SER A 179 45.25 -61.38 13.89
N SER A 180 44.61 -62.12 12.99
CA SER A 180 44.88 -62.10 11.54
C SER A 180 43.77 -61.39 10.76
N ASN A 181 44.07 -60.91 9.55
CA ASN A 181 43.09 -60.27 8.65
C ASN A 181 42.38 -59.02 9.24
N ASN A 182 43.05 -58.25 10.08
CA ASN A 182 42.53 -56.98 10.60
C ASN A 182 43.07 -55.80 9.78
N ILE A 183 42.34 -54.69 9.80
CA ILE A 183 42.67 -53.48 9.04
C ILE A 183 42.76 -52.29 9.99
N ILE A 184 43.87 -51.55 9.92
CA ILE A 184 44.10 -50.32 10.68
C ILE A 184 44.37 -49.19 9.69
N TYR A 185 43.59 -48.10 9.70
CA TYR A 185 43.81 -47.01 8.76
C TYR A 185 43.37 -45.62 9.20
N ASN A 186 43.95 -44.56 8.63
CA ASN A 186 43.66 -43.17 9.00
C ASN A 186 43.84 -42.87 10.50
N CYS A 187 44.64 -43.66 11.23
CA CYS A 187 44.85 -43.45 12.66
C CYS A 187 46.05 -42.54 12.93
N SER A 188 45.95 -41.74 13.99
CA SER A 188 47.08 -41.01 14.56
C SER A 188 47.52 -41.70 15.85
N VAL A 189 48.74 -42.22 15.91
CA VAL A 189 49.25 -43.03 17.03
C VAL A 189 50.54 -42.43 17.57
N SER A 190 50.51 -41.84 18.77
CA SER A 190 51.67 -41.14 19.32
C SER A 190 51.90 -41.29 20.81
N ASP A 191 53.12 -41.03 21.27
CA ASP A 191 53.46 -41.01 22.70
C ASP A 191 53.14 -42.33 23.44
N ASN A 192 53.36 -43.48 22.78
CA ASN A 192 53.25 -44.81 23.38
C ASN A 192 54.61 -45.52 23.40
N GLN A 193 54.74 -46.60 24.17
CA GLN A 193 55.95 -47.44 24.09
C GLN A 193 56.02 -48.12 22.71
N ASN A 194 54.94 -48.77 22.28
CA ASN A 194 54.81 -49.28 20.91
C ASN A 194 53.62 -48.57 20.26
N GLY A 195 53.79 -47.97 19.08
CA GLY A 195 52.68 -47.35 18.35
C GLY A 195 51.68 -48.42 17.90
N ILE A 196 52.07 -49.20 16.89
CA ILE A 196 51.30 -50.36 16.41
C ILE A 196 52.12 -51.64 16.57
N ASN A 197 51.58 -52.60 17.31
CA ASN A 197 52.24 -53.85 17.67
C ASN A 197 51.54 -55.04 16.99
N VAL A 198 52.24 -55.86 16.20
CA VAL A 198 51.67 -56.99 15.44
C VAL A 198 52.42 -58.27 15.76
N ILE A 199 51.88 -59.08 16.68
CA ILE A 199 52.65 -60.15 17.34
C ILE A 199 51.94 -61.49 17.43
N ASN A 200 52.73 -62.55 17.50
CA ASN A 200 52.32 -63.93 17.78
C ASN A 200 51.31 -64.49 16.77
N SER A 201 51.73 -64.70 15.53
CA SER A 201 50.91 -65.24 14.43
C SER A 201 49.77 -64.32 13.99
N SER A 202 49.96 -63.01 14.13
CA SER A 202 49.06 -61.99 13.59
C SER A 202 49.36 -61.76 12.11
N ASN A 203 48.78 -62.58 11.24
CA ASN A 203 49.12 -62.64 9.82
C ASN A 203 48.09 -61.91 8.94
N ASN A 204 48.49 -61.51 7.74
CA ASN A 204 47.60 -60.91 6.73
C ASN A 204 46.85 -59.65 7.20
N ASN A 205 47.43 -58.88 8.14
CA ASN A 205 46.86 -57.60 8.54
C ASN A 205 47.31 -56.48 7.60
N THR A 206 46.49 -55.43 7.49
CA THR A 206 46.79 -54.27 6.65
C THR A 206 46.79 -53.00 7.49
N ILE A 207 47.89 -52.25 7.46
CA ILE A 207 48.06 -50.96 8.12
C ILE A 207 48.27 -49.92 7.03
N TYR A 208 47.39 -48.92 6.90
CA TYR A 208 47.59 -47.89 5.88
C TYR A 208 47.11 -46.49 6.20
N ASN A 209 47.74 -45.47 5.61
CA ASN A 209 47.37 -44.06 5.82
C ASN A 209 47.37 -43.63 7.31
N CYS A 210 48.25 -44.22 8.11
CA CYS A 210 48.40 -43.89 9.54
C CYS A 210 49.55 -42.90 9.76
N ASN A 211 49.40 -41.99 10.71
CA ASN A 211 50.48 -41.15 11.24
C ASN A 211 50.95 -41.73 12.58
N ILE A 212 52.20 -42.17 12.67
CA ILE A 212 52.74 -42.89 13.82
C ILE A 212 54.02 -42.20 14.26
N SER A 213 53.94 -41.43 15.34
CA SER A 213 55.02 -40.54 15.76
C SER A 213 55.31 -40.57 17.25
N ASP A 214 56.54 -40.20 17.64
CA ASP A 214 56.89 -39.99 19.05
C ASP A 214 56.69 -41.24 19.94
N ASN A 215 56.78 -42.43 19.37
CA ASN A 215 56.75 -43.71 20.09
C ASN A 215 58.17 -44.26 20.29
N TYR A 216 58.34 -45.19 21.24
CA TYR A 216 59.63 -45.89 21.37
C TYR A 216 59.86 -46.88 20.21
N TYR A 217 58.89 -47.74 19.89
CA TYR A 217 58.80 -48.41 18.59
C TYR A 217 57.58 -47.88 17.84
N SER A 218 57.73 -47.49 16.57
CA SER A 218 56.60 -47.04 15.75
C SER A 218 55.70 -48.21 15.37
N ILE A 219 56.21 -49.13 14.56
CA ILE A 219 55.54 -50.38 14.20
C ILE A 219 56.47 -51.53 14.57
N PHE A 220 56.02 -52.42 15.43
CA PHE A 220 56.77 -53.61 15.84
C PHE A 220 56.07 -54.89 15.38
N MET A 221 56.80 -55.76 14.68
CA MET A 221 56.30 -57.05 14.21
C MET A 221 57.15 -58.21 14.75
N TYR A 222 56.49 -59.19 15.37
CA TYR A 222 57.15 -60.37 15.96
C TYR A 222 56.37 -61.65 15.73
N TYR A 223 56.97 -62.63 15.04
CA TYR A 223 56.29 -63.86 14.61
C TYR A 223 55.01 -63.61 13.82
N SER A 224 55.01 -62.65 12.89
CA SER A 224 53.82 -62.20 12.17
C SER A 224 54.11 -62.02 10.68
N ASP A 225 53.48 -62.84 9.85
CA ASP A 225 53.80 -62.97 8.43
C ASP A 225 52.72 -62.36 7.53
N LYS A 226 53.10 -62.00 6.29
CA LYS A 226 52.17 -61.58 5.23
C LYS A 226 51.36 -60.32 5.55
N ASN A 227 51.86 -59.46 6.43
CA ASN A 227 51.24 -58.17 6.72
C ASN A 227 51.65 -57.11 5.70
N THR A 228 50.78 -56.13 5.49
CA THR A 228 50.99 -55.01 4.57
C THR A 228 51.01 -53.69 5.33
N ILE A 229 52.03 -52.86 5.10
CA ILE A 229 52.16 -51.51 5.64
C ILE A 229 52.31 -50.53 4.47
N SER A 230 51.38 -49.59 4.32
CA SER A 230 51.46 -48.62 3.22
C SER A 230 50.90 -47.23 3.46
N ASN A 231 51.38 -46.23 2.72
CA ASN A 231 50.92 -44.84 2.85
C ASN A 231 51.01 -44.29 4.29
N CYS A 232 51.85 -44.85 5.16
CA CYS A 232 51.99 -44.41 6.54
C CYS A 232 53.12 -43.39 6.69
N LYS A 233 52.95 -42.45 7.64
CA LYS A 233 54.00 -41.53 8.09
C LYS A 233 54.55 -42.05 9.42
N VAL A 234 55.79 -42.54 9.41
CA VAL A 234 56.51 -43.11 10.56
C VAL A 234 57.63 -42.15 10.94
N MET A 235 57.35 -41.23 11.87
CA MET A 235 58.21 -40.07 12.09
C MET A 235 58.59 -39.84 13.56
N ASN A 236 59.79 -39.33 13.84
CA ASN A 236 60.21 -38.92 15.20
C ASN A 236 60.14 -40.03 16.27
N ASN A 237 60.17 -41.31 15.88
CA ASN A 237 60.16 -42.41 16.85
C ASN A 237 61.60 -42.75 17.28
N TYR A 238 61.76 -43.47 18.38
CA TYR A 238 63.08 -43.99 18.74
C TYR A 238 63.53 -45.07 17.73
N HIS A 239 62.63 -45.99 17.40
CA HIS A 239 62.73 -46.89 16.26
C HIS A 239 61.53 -46.72 15.34
N GLY A 240 61.76 -46.66 14.03
CA GLY A 240 60.67 -46.68 13.04
C GLY A 240 60.03 -48.07 12.92
N ILE A 241 60.15 -48.71 11.77
CA ILE A 241 59.57 -50.05 11.55
C ILE A 241 60.56 -51.14 12.00
N TRP A 242 60.13 -52.00 12.91
CA TRP A 242 60.96 -53.08 13.47
C TRP A 242 60.33 -54.44 13.21
N ILE A 243 61.06 -55.31 12.51
CA ILE A 243 60.60 -56.63 12.07
C ILE A 243 61.54 -57.70 12.62
N GLN A 244 60.98 -58.66 13.37
CA GLN A 244 61.73 -59.75 13.97
C GLN A 244 60.98 -61.08 13.81
N LYS A 245 61.69 -62.13 13.36
CA LYS A 245 61.11 -63.46 13.08
C LYS A 245 59.81 -63.42 12.28
N SER A 246 59.72 -62.51 11.32
CA SER A 246 58.49 -62.21 10.59
C SER A 246 58.80 -62.14 9.09
N GLU A 247 58.07 -62.91 8.30
CA GLU A 247 58.40 -63.18 6.90
C GLU A 247 57.28 -62.77 5.94
N ASN A 248 57.64 -62.55 4.67
CA ASN A 248 56.69 -62.31 3.58
C ASN A 248 55.80 -61.06 3.77
N ASN A 249 56.23 -60.06 4.54
CA ASN A 249 55.50 -58.80 4.69
C ASN A 249 55.82 -57.83 3.54
N THR A 250 54.89 -56.93 3.24
CA THR A 250 55.04 -55.91 2.18
C THR A 250 54.94 -54.50 2.77
N ILE A 251 55.98 -53.68 2.55
CA ILE A 251 56.11 -52.33 3.09
C ILE A 251 56.37 -51.37 1.93
N PHE A 252 55.38 -50.53 1.58
CA PHE A 252 55.50 -49.65 0.42
C PHE A 252 54.74 -48.33 0.55
N LYS A 253 55.20 -47.27 -0.14
CA LYS A 253 54.59 -45.93 -0.09
C LYS A 253 54.58 -45.29 1.29
N ASN A 254 55.50 -45.64 2.17
CA ASN A 254 55.59 -45.04 3.50
C ASN A 254 56.62 -43.90 3.52
N ILE A 255 56.38 -42.88 4.33
CA ILE A 255 57.37 -41.87 4.70
C ILE A 255 57.93 -42.28 6.06
N ILE A 256 59.20 -42.69 6.08
CA ILE A 256 59.91 -43.12 7.30
C ILE A 256 60.99 -42.09 7.56
N SER A 257 60.76 -41.21 8.54
CA SER A 257 61.63 -40.04 8.71
C SER A 257 61.97 -39.65 10.14
N PHE A 258 63.12 -39.00 10.34
CA PHE A 258 63.54 -38.44 11.63
C PHE A 258 63.53 -39.44 12.81
N ASN A 259 63.63 -40.74 12.55
CA ASN A 259 63.70 -41.74 13.61
C ASN A 259 65.12 -41.78 14.20
N THR A 260 65.21 -41.75 15.53
CA THR A 260 66.46 -41.38 16.24
C THR A 260 67.47 -42.51 16.39
N VAL A 261 67.11 -43.75 16.06
CA VAL A 261 68.06 -44.88 15.99
C VAL A 261 68.10 -45.49 14.60
N LYS A 262 66.97 -46.03 14.13
CA LYS A 262 66.84 -46.68 12.83
C LYS A 262 65.47 -46.38 12.22
N GLY A 263 65.43 -46.06 10.93
CA GLY A 263 64.19 -45.93 10.16
C GLY A 263 63.49 -47.28 10.00
N MET A 264 64.23 -48.30 9.58
CA MET A 264 63.75 -49.68 9.52
C MET A 264 64.81 -50.69 9.99
N ASN A 265 64.38 -51.75 10.69
CA ASN A 265 65.27 -52.79 11.21
C ASN A 265 64.67 -54.19 11.00
N LEU A 266 65.41 -55.10 10.35
CA LEU A 266 65.01 -56.49 10.12
C LEU A 266 66.05 -57.43 10.73
N LEU A 267 65.62 -58.25 11.71
CA LEU A 267 66.48 -59.12 12.50
C LEU A 267 65.94 -60.56 12.61
N GLU A 268 66.80 -61.48 13.03
CA GLU A 268 66.43 -62.83 13.48
C GLU A 268 65.52 -63.60 12.50
N SER A 269 66.04 -63.93 11.31
CA SER A 269 65.30 -64.72 10.30
C SER A 269 64.00 -64.06 9.79
N SER A 270 63.98 -62.73 9.67
CA SER A 270 62.89 -61.99 9.03
C SER A 270 63.11 -61.94 7.52
N ASN A 271 62.85 -63.05 6.82
CA ASN A 271 63.17 -63.20 5.39
C ASN A 271 61.97 -62.92 4.48
N ASN A 272 62.25 -62.76 3.18
CA ASN A 272 61.27 -62.66 2.10
C ASN A 272 60.32 -61.46 2.22
N ASN A 273 60.67 -60.44 3.00
CA ASN A 273 59.91 -59.19 3.05
C ASN A 273 60.22 -58.34 1.80
N GLN A 274 59.23 -57.58 1.35
CA GLN A 274 59.31 -56.69 0.18
C GLN A 274 59.18 -55.25 0.64
N ILE A 275 60.22 -54.45 0.40
CA ILE A 275 60.32 -53.05 0.83
C ILE A 275 60.63 -52.19 -0.39
N HIS A 276 59.66 -51.43 -0.90
CA HIS A 276 59.84 -50.63 -2.12
C HIS A 276 58.93 -49.39 -2.12
N ASN A 277 59.24 -48.39 -2.94
CA ASN A 277 58.51 -47.13 -3.03
C ASN A 277 58.33 -46.41 -1.68
N ASN A 278 59.28 -46.49 -0.74
CA ASN A 278 59.22 -45.72 0.50
C ASN A 278 60.18 -44.53 0.44
N ASN A 279 59.90 -43.49 1.21
CA ASN A 279 60.81 -42.38 1.45
C ASN A 279 61.52 -42.59 2.79
N PHE A 280 62.81 -42.88 2.77
CA PHE A 280 63.68 -42.90 3.96
C PHE A 280 64.38 -41.56 4.09
N VAL A 281 63.97 -40.74 5.06
CA VAL A 281 64.41 -39.34 5.17
C VAL A 281 64.98 -39.03 6.55
N ASP A 282 66.24 -38.61 6.64
CA ASP A 282 66.86 -38.07 7.86
C ASP A 282 66.72 -38.96 9.11
N ASN A 283 66.71 -40.29 8.93
CA ASN A 283 66.86 -41.22 10.04
C ASN A 283 68.34 -41.31 10.43
N THR A 284 68.63 -41.55 11.71
CA THR A 284 70.04 -41.70 12.17
C THR A 284 70.75 -42.85 11.43
N GLN A 285 70.03 -43.94 11.19
CA GLN A 285 70.37 -44.96 10.21
C GLN A 285 69.11 -45.25 9.40
N GLN A 286 69.16 -45.10 8.08
CA GLN A 286 67.98 -45.29 7.22
C GLN A 286 67.39 -46.70 7.38
N ALA A 287 68.23 -47.72 7.21
CA ALA A 287 67.83 -49.12 7.34
C ALA A 287 68.97 -50.02 7.86
N TYR A 288 68.59 -51.11 8.53
CA TYR A 288 69.46 -52.22 8.88
C TYR A 288 68.76 -53.55 8.63
N ASP A 289 69.44 -54.46 7.94
CA ASP A 289 68.90 -55.76 7.54
C ASP A 289 70.03 -56.81 7.53
N GLU A 290 69.98 -57.73 8.50
CA GLU A 290 70.88 -58.89 8.58
C GLU A 290 70.27 -60.17 7.97
N CYS A 291 69.05 -60.07 7.41
CA CYS A 291 68.27 -61.19 6.90
C CYS A 291 68.32 -61.24 5.35
N ASN A 292 67.42 -61.99 4.70
CA ASN A 292 67.32 -62.07 3.24
C ASN A 292 66.00 -61.44 2.75
N ASN A 293 66.03 -60.18 2.30
CA ASN A 293 64.85 -59.42 1.90
C ASN A 293 65.06 -58.65 0.59
N ALA A 294 63.96 -58.27 -0.06
CA ALA A 294 63.98 -57.45 -1.27
C ALA A 294 63.70 -55.99 -0.93
N TRP A 295 64.62 -55.09 -1.32
CA TRP A 295 64.51 -53.64 -1.13
C TRP A 295 64.09 -52.90 -2.41
N ASP A 296 63.53 -53.65 -3.36
CA ASP A 296 62.97 -53.15 -4.62
C ASP A 296 61.91 -54.15 -5.14
N ASN A 297 61.09 -53.73 -6.09
CA ASN A 297 60.07 -54.60 -6.72
C ASN A 297 60.52 -55.22 -8.06
N GLY A 298 61.80 -55.10 -8.41
CA GLY A 298 62.36 -55.50 -9.70
C GLY A 298 62.32 -54.43 -10.80
N TYR A 299 61.65 -53.31 -10.55
CA TYR A 299 61.57 -52.16 -11.46
C TYR A 299 62.00 -50.86 -10.77
N GLU A 300 61.61 -50.68 -9.52
CA GLU A 300 61.84 -49.48 -8.71
C GLU A 300 62.04 -49.87 -7.23
N GLY A 301 62.84 -49.05 -6.55
CA GLY A 301 63.24 -49.19 -5.16
C GLY A 301 62.64 -48.13 -4.27
N ASN A 302 63.42 -47.67 -3.30
CA ASN A 302 63.06 -46.66 -2.32
C ASN A 302 63.87 -45.37 -2.56
N TYR A 303 63.37 -44.26 -2.04
CA TYR A 303 64.13 -43.02 -1.94
C TYR A 303 64.92 -42.98 -0.63
N TRP A 304 66.15 -42.48 -0.70
CA TRP A 304 67.09 -42.42 0.41
C TRP A 304 67.72 -41.03 0.48
N SER A 305 67.40 -40.24 1.52
CA SER A 305 67.91 -38.86 1.65
C SER A 305 69.41 -38.72 1.96
N ASN A 306 70.15 -39.83 1.95
CA ASN A 306 71.61 -39.88 2.08
C ASN A 306 72.26 -40.62 0.90
N PHE A 307 71.50 -40.78 -0.18
CA PHE A 307 71.94 -41.34 -1.45
C PHE A 307 71.07 -40.78 -2.60
N ASP A 308 70.99 -39.47 -2.67
CA ASP A 308 70.21 -38.72 -3.66
C ASP A 308 71.04 -37.66 -4.39
N GLU A 309 72.31 -37.46 -3.99
CA GLU A 309 73.23 -36.52 -4.62
C GLU A 309 74.43 -37.21 -5.29
N PRO A 310 75.00 -36.65 -6.39
CA PRO A 310 76.16 -37.23 -7.07
C PRO A 310 77.40 -37.42 -6.16
N SER A 311 77.55 -36.60 -5.13
CA SER A 311 78.63 -36.73 -4.14
C SER A 311 78.54 -37.99 -3.27
N GLU A 312 77.35 -38.58 -3.20
CA GLU A 312 77.06 -39.79 -2.41
C GLU A 312 77.15 -41.05 -3.29
N GLY A 313 77.33 -40.88 -4.60
CA GLY A 313 77.33 -41.96 -5.58
C GLY A 313 75.99 -42.15 -6.29
N ALA A 314 75.02 -41.27 -6.06
CA ALA A 314 73.73 -41.31 -6.73
C ALA A 314 73.80 -40.64 -8.10
N TRP A 315 74.00 -41.44 -9.15
CA TRP A 315 74.01 -40.98 -10.54
C TRP A 315 72.83 -41.59 -11.30
N ASP A 316 71.97 -40.73 -11.83
CA ASP A 316 70.91 -41.07 -12.78
C ASP A 316 71.36 -40.61 -14.19
N ASN A 317 72.15 -41.44 -14.89
CA ASN A 317 72.79 -41.03 -16.14
C ASN A 317 71.82 -41.05 -17.34
N ASN A 318 70.75 -41.82 -17.26
CA ASN A 318 69.72 -41.90 -18.30
C ASN A 318 68.52 -40.98 -18.02
N SER A 319 68.50 -40.32 -16.84
CA SER A 319 67.46 -39.38 -16.40
C SER A 319 66.07 -40.01 -16.34
N ASP A 320 65.99 -41.28 -15.95
CA ASP A 320 64.72 -42.00 -15.80
C ASP A 320 64.12 -41.92 -14.38
N GLY A 321 64.80 -41.22 -13.47
CA GLY A 321 64.39 -41.05 -12.07
C GLY A 321 64.93 -42.13 -11.13
N ILE A 322 65.72 -43.08 -11.65
CA ILE A 322 66.31 -44.18 -10.89
C ILE A 322 67.83 -44.01 -10.88
N VAL A 323 68.43 -44.23 -9.72
CA VAL A 323 69.88 -44.22 -9.55
C VAL A 323 70.49 -45.49 -10.16
N ASP A 324 71.47 -45.33 -11.05
CA ASP A 324 72.12 -46.43 -11.77
C ASP A 324 73.00 -47.33 -10.87
N SER A 325 73.33 -46.86 -9.66
CA SER A 325 74.12 -47.59 -8.67
C SER A 325 73.23 -48.09 -7.53
N PRO A 326 73.42 -49.32 -7.04
CA PRO A 326 72.60 -49.85 -5.96
C PRO A 326 72.92 -49.18 -4.61
N TYR A 327 71.91 -49.05 -3.76
CA TYR A 327 72.07 -48.63 -2.36
C TYR A 327 72.23 -49.86 -1.47
N ASN A 328 73.37 -49.98 -0.79
CA ASN A 328 73.65 -51.12 0.08
C ASN A 328 72.98 -50.95 1.46
N ILE A 329 72.23 -51.97 1.89
CA ILE A 329 71.59 -51.97 3.21
C ILE A 329 72.58 -52.49 4.25
N SER A 330 72.74 -51.72 5.34
CA SER A 330 73.65 -52.11 6.43
C SER A 330 73.20 -53.40 7.12
N GLY A 331 74.14 -54.24 7.55
CA GLY A 331 73.86 -55.45 8.35
C GLY A 331 73.97 -56.78 7.61
N GLY A 332 73.94 -56.76 6.28
CA GLY A 332 73.98 -57.97 5.45
C GLY A 332 74.46 -57.70 4.03
N ILE A 333 73.98 -58.52 3.09
CA ILE A 333 74.30 -58.41 1.65
C ILE A 333 73.17 -57.77 0.82
N ASN A 334 72.08 -57.36 1.47
CA ASN A 334 70.92 -56.84 0.77
C ASN A 334 71.19 -55.44 0.22
N GLN A 335 70.59 -55.16 -0.92
CA GLN A 335 70.72 -53.89 -1.62
C GLN A 335 69.39 -53.51 -2.25
N ASP A 336 69.11 -52.23 -2.30
CA ASP A 336 68.13 -51.66 -3.20
C ASP A 336 68.79 -51.47 -4.57
N ARG A 337 68.32 -52.20 -5.58
CA ARG A 337 68.91 -52.21 -6.93
C ARG A 337 68.43 -51.05 -7.79
N TYR A 338 67.34 -50.40 -7.42
CA TYR A 338 66.71 -49.36 -8.20
C TYR A 338 66.35 -48.15 -7.31
N PRO A 339 67.32 -47.54 -6.59
CA PRO A 339 67.02 -46.42 -5.70
C PRO A 339 66.42 -45.24 -6.47
N LEU A 340 65.47 -44.53 -5.88
CA LEU A 340 64.84 -43.37 -6.51
C LEU A 340 65.69 -42.12 -6.29
N ILE A 341 65.90 -41.31 -7.34
CA ILE A 341 66.69 -40.07 -7.24
C ILE A 341 65.93 -38.94 -6.52
N ASN A 342 64.61 -38.93 -6.61
CA ASN A 342 63.75 -37.93 -5.96
C ASN A 342 62.83 -38.60 -4.93
N PRO A 343 62.46 -37.89 -3.85
CA PRO A 343 61.43 -38.36 -2.93
C PRO A 343 60.10 -38.53 -3.66
N LEU A 344 59.33 -39.53 -3.25
CA LEU A 344 57.97 -39.73 -3.72
C LEU A 344 57.02 -38.71 -3.08
N ASP A 345 56.17 -38.08 -3.88
CA ASP A 345 55.10 -37.22 -3.40
C ASP A 345 53.84 -38.06 -3.09
N PHE A 346 53.33 -37.96 -1.86
CA PHE A 346 52.10 -38.62 -1.44
C PHE A 346 51.02 -37.65 -0.98
N ILE A 347 51.25 -36.33 -1.06
CA ILE A 347 50.33 -35.31 -0.58
C ILE A 347 49.64 -34.69 -1.80
N PRO A 348 48.30 -34.73 -1.88
CA PRO A 348 47.60 -34.01 -2.94
C PRO A 348 47.69 -32.49 -2.77
N PRO A 349 47.57 -31.72 -3.87
CA PRO A 349 47.56 -30.26 -3.79
C PRO A 349 46.43 -29.70 -2.94
N PHE A 350 46.57 -28.45 -2.51
CA PHE A 350 45.53 -27.66 -1.85
C PHE A 350 45.07 -26.51 -2.74
N THR A 351 43.78 -26.45 -3.05
CA THR A 351 43.21 -25.38 -3.88
C THR A 351 42.47 -24.35 -3.05
N SER A 352 42.84 -23.07 -3.19
CA SER A 352 42.10 -21.93 -2.63
C SER A 352 41.20 -21.28 -3.69
N CYS A 353 40.08 -20.71 -3.25
CA CYS A 353 39.12 -20.00 -4.10
C CYS A 353 38.95 -18.57 -3.58
N MET A 354 39.40 -17.59 -4.36
CA MET A 354 39.19 -16.17 -4.12
C MET A 354 37.97 -15.70 -4.93
N ILE A 355 37.16 -14.86 -4.28
CA ILE A 355 35.93 -14.32 -4.85
C ILE A 355 36.01 -12.80 -4.78
N SER A 356 35.77 -12.13 -5.89
CA SER A 356 35.69 -10.67 -5.95
C SER A 356 34.38 -10.20 -6.59
N GLY A 357 33.79 -9.15 -6.01
CA GLY A 357 32.52 -8.57 -6.43
C GLY A 357 32.06 -7.52 -5.41
N SER A 358 31.04 -6.73 -5.76
CA SER A 358 30.41 -5.78 -4.86
C SER A 358 29.47 -6.52 -3.91
N MET A 359 29.87 -6.58 -2.63
CA MET A 359 29.05 -7.17 -1.57
C MET A 359 27.85 -6.26 -1.28
N GLY A 360 26.66 -6.86 -1.28
CA GLY A 360 25.44 -6.28 -0.74
C GLY A 360 25.24 -6.69 0.72
N ASN A 361 24.00 -7.00 1.07
CA ASN A 361 23.61 -7.46 2.40
C ASN A 361 23.53 -9.00 2.47
N ASP A 362 23.53 -9.55 3.69
CA ASP A 362 23.30 -10.97 4.00
C ASP A 362 24.13 -11.99 3.17
N GLY A 363 25.32 -11.58 2.75
CA GLY A 363 26.26 -12.41 1.99
C GLY A 363 25.92 -12.53 0.50
N TRP A 364 25.03 -11.69 -0.03
CA TRP A 364 24.74 -11.55 -1.45
C TRP A 364 25.68 -10.57 -2.14
N TYR A 365 25.99 -10.85 -3.40
CA TYR A 365 26.67 -9.91 -4.29
C TYR A 365 25.65 -9.18 -5.17
N VAL A 366 25.76 -7.86 -5.24
CA VAL A 366 24.95 -6.98 -6.11
C VAL A 366 25.68 -6.62 -7.42
N SER A 367 26.69 -7.42 -7.77
CA SER A 367 27.42 -7.34 -9.03
C SER A 367 27.72 -8.73 -9.57
N ASN A 368 28.23 -8.79 -10.80
CA ASN A 368 28.89 -10.01 -11.27
C ASN A 368 30.06 -10.34 -10.33
N VAL A 369 30.31 -11.64 -10.16
CA VAL A 369 31.34 -12.15 -9.27
C VAL A 369 32.46 -12.79 -10.10
N SER A 370 33.72 -12.48 -9.79
CA SER A 370 34.89 -13.10 -10.40
C SER A 370 35.50 -14.15 -9.46
N ILE A 371 35.78 -15.33 -10.02
CA ILE A 371 36.33 -16.49 -9.32
C ILE A 371 37.77 -16.69 -9.77
N GLU A 372 38.66 -16.72 -8.80
CA GLU A 372 40.07 -17.04 -9.01
C GLU A 372 40.44 -18.25 -8.14
N LEU A 373 40.91 -19.30 -8.79
CA LEU A 373 41.42 -20.50 -8.12
C LEU A 373 42.96 -20.45 -8.09
N SER A 374 43.54 -20.82 -6.96
CA SER A 374 44.99 -20.94 -6.79
C SER A 374 45.30 -22.21 -6.03
N ALA A 375 46.00 -23.13 -6.68
CA ALA A 375 46.43 -24.39 -6.11
C ALA A 375 47.93 -24.34 -5.77
N ILE A 376 48.28 -24.90 -4.62
CA ILE A 376 49.66 -25.08 -4.19
C ILE A 376 49.88 -26.54 -3.83
N ASP A 377 51.07 -27.03 -4.13
CA ASP A 377 51.57 -28.30 -3.65
C ASP A 377 52.92 -28.05 -2.96
N ASN A 378 53.15 -28.71 -1.83
CA ASN A 378 54.33 -28.47 -0.99
C ASN A 378 55.44 -29.50 -1.24
N GLU A 379 55.14 -30.64 -1.87
CA GLU A 379 56.08 -31.72 -2.14
C GLU A 379 56.41 -31.82 -3.64
N SER A 380 55.51 -31.37 -4.51
CA SER A 380 55.77 -31.25 -5.95
C SER A 380 55.09 -30.03 -6.59
N SER A 381 54.84 -30.11 -7.90
CA SER A 381 54.15 -29.07 -8.66
C SER A 381 52.73 -29.51 -8.97
N VAL A 382 51.79 -28.55 -9.00
CA VAL A 382 50.42 -28.80 -9.47
C VAL A 382 50.44 -29.06 -10.98
N ASN A 383 49.80 -30.14 -11.41
CA ASN A 383 49.65 -30.48 -12.83
C ASN A 383 48.45 -29.74 -13.44
N PHE A 384 47.25 -29.90 -12.86
CA PHE A 384 46.06 -29.18 -13.31
C PHE A 384 45.05 -28.94 -12.19
N THR A 385 44.17 -27.96 -12.40
CA THR A 385 43.05 -27.64 -11.51
C THR A 385 41.76 -27.78 -12.29
N MET A 386 40.77 -28.46 -11.72
CA MET A 386 39.44 -28.65 -12.33
C MET A 386 38.37 -27.94 -11.50
N TYR A 387 37.33 -27.43 -12.16
CA TYR A 387 36.17 -26.86 -11.51
C TYR A 387 34.85 -27.25 -12.20
N SER A 388 33.74 -27.18 -11.48
CA SER A 388 32.38 -27.40 -11.98
C SER A 388 31.47 -26.36 -11.33
N ILE A 389 30.56 -25.80 -12.13
CA ILE A 389 29.57 -24.80 -11.70
C ILE A 389 28.21 -25.46 -11.69
N ASP A 390 27.49 -25.38 -10.57
CA ASP A 390 26.10 -25.83 -10.41
C ASP A 390 25.84 -27.29 -10.82
N GLY A 391 26.85 -28.15 -10.64
CA GLY A 391 26.78 -29.56 -11.00
C GLY A 391 26.95 -29.85 -12.50
N GLY A 392 27.38 -28.87 -13.29
CA GLY A 392 27.76 -29.04 -14.69
C GLY A 392 29.03 -29.86 -14.89
N GLU A 393 29.49 -29.93 -16.14
CA GLU A 393 30.72 -30.66 -16.50
C GLU A 393 31.96 -30.09 -15.79
N TRP A 394 32.94 -30.96 -15.55
CA TRP A 394 34.23 -30.55 -15.00
C TRP A 394 35.08 -29.91 -16.10
N LEU A 395 35.49 -28.67 -15.87
CA LEU A 395 36.32 -27.86 -16.76
C LEU A 395 37.69 -27.63 -16.14
N GLU A 396 38.73 -27.57 -16.96
CA GLU A 396 40.07 -27.21 -16.50
C GLU A 396 40.17 -25.70 -16.28
N TYR A 397 40.73 -25.30 -15.14
CA TYR A 397 40.92 -23.91 -14.76
C TYR A 397 42.19 -23.34 -15.40
N ALA A 398 42.02 -22.45 -16.37
CA ALA A 398 43.12 -21.78 -17.06
C ALA A 398 43.33 -20.32 -16.62
N LYS A 399 42.26 -19.63 -16.22
CA LYS A 399 42.25 -18.22 -15.81
C LYS A 399 40.97 -17.89 -15.03
N PRO A 400 40.93 -16.76 -14.30
CA PRO A 400 39.73 -16.32 -13.61
C PRO A 400 38.52 -16.21 -14.55
N PHE A 401 37.34 -16.55 -14.02
CA PHE A 401 36.06 -16.52 -14.75
C PHE A 401 34.97 -15.83 -13.93
N ASN A 402 33.91 -15.38 -14.60
CA ASN A 402 32.83 -14.62 -13.97
C ASN A 402 31.53 -15.42 -13.91
N ILE A 403 30.79 -15.25 -12.83
CA ILE A 403 29.40 -15.66 -12.68
C ILE A 403 28.55 -14.38 -12.69
N SER A 404 27.60 -14.33 -13.61
CA SER A 404 26.78 -13.14 -13.86
C SER A 404 25.29 -13.38 -13.74
N ASN A 405 24.84 -14.61 -13.53
CA ASN A 405 23.42 -14.89 -13.33
C ASN A 405 23.08 -14.66 -11.85
N ASP A 406 21.86 -14.23 -11.60
CA ASP A 406 21.33 -14.14 -10.25
C ASP A 406 20.95 -15.55 -9.76
N GLY A 407 21.09 -15.80 -8.47
CA GLY A 407 20.85 -17.09 -7.83
C GLY A 407 21.95 -17.51 -6.87
N ILE A 408 21.75 -18.69 -6.30
CA ILE A 408 22.75 -19.39 -5.49
C ILE A 408 23.53 -20.32 -6.42
N HIS A 409 24.84 -20.12 -6.45
CA HIS A 409 25.78 -20.88 -7.26
C HIS A 409 26.74 -21.69 -6.40
N TYR A 410 27.04 -22.91 -6.84
CA TYR A 410 27.98 -23.81 -6.20
C TYR A 410 29.17 -24.10 -7.11
N ILE A 411 30.35 -23.66 -6.70
CA ILE A 411 31.60 -23.94 -7.40
C ILE A 411 32.31 -25.09 -6.71
N LYS A 412 32.36 -26.24 -7.40
CA LYS A 412 33.18 -27.37 -6.98
C LYS A 412 34.54 -27.30 -7.65
N PHE A 413 35.62 -27.58 -6.94
CA PHE A 413 36.97 -27.56 -7.50
C PHE A 413 37.91 -28.55 -6.81
N TYR A 414 38.92 -29.03 -7.53
CA TYR A 414 40.03 -29.85 -7.01
C TYR A 414 41.26 -29.70 -7.90
N SER A 415 42.43 -30.02 -7.38
CA SER A 415 43.67 -30.09 -8.18
C SER A 415 44.34 -31.45 -8.11
N VAL A 416 45.20 -31.70 -9.10
CA VAL A 416 46.03 -32.90 -9.22
C VAL A 416 47.47 -32.46 -9.43
N ASP A 417 48.42 -33.10 -8.76
CA ASP A 417 49.85 -32.85 -8.94
C ASP A 417 50.44 -33.61 -10.15
N VAL A 418 51.75 -33.46 -10.37
CA VAL A 418 52.48 -34.15 -11.45
C VAL A 418 52.64 -35.66 -11.23
N HIS A 419 52.40 -36.15 -10.01
CA HIS A 419 52.49 -37.56 -9.63
C HIS A 419 51.13 -38.27 -9.59
N GLY A 420 50.04 -37.54 -9.86
CA GLY A 420 48.67 -38.05 -9.91
C GLY A 420 47.92 -38.00 -8.57
N ASN A 421 48.47 -37.40 -7.51
CA ASN A 421 47.77 -37.21 -6.25
C ASN A 421 46.65 -36.18 -6.44
N LYS A 422 45.42 -36.58 -6.10
CA LYS A 422 44.21 -35.80 -6.35
C LYS A 422 43.59 -35.29 -5.05
N GLU A 423 43.36 -33.98 -4.97
CA GLU A 423 42.63 -33.34 -3.88
C GLU A 423 41.16 -33.82 -3.83
N LYS A 424 40.60 -33.94 -2.63
CA LYS A 424 39.15 -34.15 -2.47
C LYS A 424 38.41 -32.91 -2.98
N PRO A 425 37.34 -33.05 -3.80
CA PRO A 425 36.59 -31.90 -4.29
C PRO A 425 36.07 -30.99 -3.18
N ARG A 426 36.40 -29.71 -3.28
CA ARG A 426 35.93 -28.65 -2.39
C ARG A 426 34.76 -27.93 -3.03
N THR A 427 33.89 -27.34 -2.21
CA THR A 427 32.71 -26.61 -2.69
C THR A 427 32.69 -25.21 -2.09
N LYS A 428 32.37 -24.21 -2.91
CA LYS A 428 32.16 -22.82 -2.50
C LYS A 428 30.80 -22.34 -2.96
N GLU A 429 29.99 -21.88 -2.01
CA GLU A 429 28.69 -21.25 -2.27
C GLU A 429 28.87 -19.76 -2.54
N ILE A 430 28.11 -19.24 -3.50
CA ILE A 430 28.11 -17.85 -3.96
C ILE A 430 26.66 -17.43 -4.18
N LYS A 431 26.24 -16.30 -3.63
CA LYS A 431 24.87 -15.79 -3.78
C LYS A 431 24.92 -14.48 -4.54
N ILE A 432 24.23 -14.38 -5.67
CA ILE A 432 24.22 -13.19 -6.53
C ILE A 432 22.79 -12.74 -6.71
N ASP A 433 22.52 -11.47 -6.43
CA ASP A 433 21.24 -10.84 -6.73
C ASP A 433 21.48 -9.37 -7.02
N LYS A 434 21.30 -9.02 -8.29
CA LYS A 434 21.51 -7.65 -8.80
C LYS A 434 20.19 -6.94 -9.06
N THR A 435 19.07 -7.61 -8.83
CA THR A 435 17.77 -7.18 -9.31
C THR A 435 16.97 -6.62 -8.16
N ALA A 436 16.57 -5.36 -8.25
CA ALA A 436 15.70 -4.76 -7.24
C ALA A 436 14.31 -5.44 -7.21
N PRO A 437 13.66 -5.52 -6.04
CA PRO A 437 12.36 -6.15 -5.89
C PRO A 437 11.30 -5.50 -6.79
N ALA A 438 10.38 -6.32 -7.32
CA ALA A 438 9.20 -5.82 -8.01
C ALA A 438 8.24 -5.18 -6.98
N LEU A 439 7.90 -3.90 -7.18
CA LEU A 439 7.07 -3.11 -6.26
C LEU A 439 5.77 -2.65 -6.92
N SER A 440 4.63 -2.89 -6.28
CA SER A 440 3.30 -2.51 -6.72
C SER A 440 2.43 -2.03 -5.56
N TYR A 441 1.34 -1.34 -5.87
CA TYR A 441 0.34 -0.91 -4.89
C TYR A 441 -1.06 -1.05 -5.47
N TYR A 442 -2.05 -1.09 -4.59
CA TYR A 442 -3.47 -1.15 -4.88
C TYR A 442 -4.20 -0.13 -4.02
N LEU A 443 -5.14 0.58 -4.62
CA LEU A 443 -5.97 1.58 -3.96
C LEU A 443 -7.38 1.04 -3.75
N GLN A 444 -8.02 1.40 -2.63
CA GLN A 444 -9.46 1.23 -2.41
C GLN A 444 -10.07 2.56 -1.93
N PRO A 445 -11.00 3.17 -2.70
CA PRO A 445 -11.46 2.76 -4.03
C PRO A 445 -10.33 2.68 -5.08
N ASN A 446 -10.50 1.85 -6.12
CA ASN A 446 -9.45 1.62 -7.12
C ASN A 446 -9.31 2.76 -8.13
N GLU A 447 -10.34 3.58 -8.27
CA GLU A 447 -10.39 4.78 -9.09
C GLU A 447 -11.09 5.89 -8.28
N PRO A 448 -10.80 7.17 -8.58
CA PRO A 448 -11.48 8.30 -7.96
C PRO A 448 -13.01 8.24 -8.17
N ASP A 449 -13.78 8.50 -7.11
CA ASP A 449 -15.25 8.47 -7.08
C ASP A 449 -15.91 9.86 -7.10
N GLY A 450 -15.11 10.93 -7.21
CA GLY A 450 -15.51 12.30 -7.51
C GLY A 450 -15.07 12.76 -8.91
N GLU A 451 -15.33 14.03 -9.22
CA GLU A 451 -14.92 14.65 -10.49
C GLU A 451 -13.41 14.93 -10.55
N ASN A 452 -12.87 15.20 -11.75
CA ASN A 452 -11.49 15.65 -11.98
C ASN A 452 -10.36 14.82 -11.31
N GLY A 453 -10.63 13.55 -11.00
CA GLY A 453 -9.68 12.64 -10.36
C GLY A 453 -9.61 12.74 -8.83
N TRP A 454 -10.63 13.33 -8.18
CA TRP A 454 -10.77 13.42 -6.73
C TRP A 454 -11.48 12.20 -6.14
N TYR A 455 -11.04 11.79 -4.95
CA TYR A 455 -11.76 10.83 -4.12
C TYR A 455 -12.63 11.57 -3.10
N LEU A 456 -13.88 11.16 -2.93
CA LEU A 456 -14.84 11.78 -2.00
C LEU A 456 -14.68 11.29 -0.54
N GLY A 457 -13.67 10.46 -0.28
CA GLY A 457 -13.44 9.88 1.03
C GLY A 457 -12.08 9.23 1.18
N ASN A 458 -11.91 8.51 2.29
CA ASN A 458 -10.64 7.89 2.66
C ASN A 458 -10.18 6.89 1.60
N VAL A 459 -8.89 6.93 1.26
CA VAL A 459 -8.26 5.98 0.35
C VAL A 459 -7.38 5.01 1.13
N GLU A 460 -7.66 3.72 1.01
CA GLU A 460 -6.81 2.65 1.51
C GLU A 460 -5.72 2.31 0.50
N VAL A 461 -4.48 2.23 0.98
CA VAL A 461 -3.32 1.84 0.19
C VAL A 461 -2.78 0.51 0.70
N THR A 462 -2.78 -0.49 -0.19
CA THR A 462 -2.14 -1.79 0.03
C THR A 462 -0.90 -1.89 -0.86
N ILE A 463 0.25 -2.22 -0.26
CA ILE A 463 1.52 -2.38 -0.97
C ILE A 463 1.83 -3.88 -1.12
N SER A 464 2.35 -4.27 -2.28
CA SER A 464 2.89 -5.59 -2.54
C SER A 464 4.26 -5.48 -3.19
N ALA A 465 5.23 -6.19 -2.61
CA ALA A 465 6.56 -6.34 -3.18
C ALA A 465 6.92 -7.82 -3.28
N ASN A 466 7.65 -8.19 -4.33
CA ASN A 466 8.14 -9.54 -4.53
C ASN A 466 9.56 -9.54 -5.10
N ASP A 467 10.40 -10.40 -4.58
CA ASP A 467 11.71 -10.72 -5.15
C ASP A 467 11.89 -12.24 -5.16
N ASN A 468 12.33 -12.78 -6.30
CA ASN A 468 12.40 -14.23 -6.52
C ASN A 468 13.78 -14.83 -6.21
N VAL A 469 14.79 -14.01 -5.89
CA VAL A 469 16.17 -14.44 -5.76
C VAL A 469 16.62 -14.37 -4.30
N SER A 470 16.77 -13.16 -3.76
CA SER A 470 17.13 -12.98 -2.35
C SER A 470 15.89 -12.86 -1.45
N GLY A 471 14.74 -12.45 -2.00
CA GLY A 471 13.50 -12.23 -1.26
C GLY A 471 13.39 -10.80 -0.72
N VAL A 472 12.19 -10.38 -0.28
CA VAL A 472 11.97 -9.01 0.21
C VAL A 472 12.38 -8.89 1.68
N SER A 473 13.31 -7.99 1.99
CA SER A 473 13.78 -7.71 3.35
C SER A 473 12.92 -6.67 4.06
N SER A 474 12.56 -5.58 3.38
CA SER A 474 11.72 -4.54 3.97
C SER A 474 10.87 -3.80 2.93
N ILE A 475 9.72 -3.33 3.38
CA ILE A 475 8.84 -2.42 2.64
C ILE A 475 8.60 -1.20 3.53
N LEU A 476 8.89 -0.02 2.99
CA LEU A 476 8.72 1.27 3.66
C LEU A 476 7.78 2.15 2.85
N TYR A 477 7.06 3.03 3.55
CA TYR A 477 6.25 4.07 2.91
C TYR A 477 6.38 5.40 3.66
N LYS A 478 6.15 6.50 2.97
CA LYS A 478 5.91 7.81 3.59
C LYS A 478 4.85 8.57 2.81
N ILE A 479 4.11 9.43 3.49
CA ILE A 479 3.10 10.31 2.90
C ILE A 479 3.64 11.73 2.98
N ASP A 480 3.58 12.45 1.86
CA ASP A 480 4.10 13.78 1.64
C ASP A 480 5.58 13.90 2.08
N ASP A 481 5.89 14.96 2.82
CA ASP A 481 7.21 15.21 3.40
C ASP A 481 7.41 14.52 4.77
N GLY A 482 6.57 13.54 5.09
CA GLY A 482 6.67 12.75 6.30
C GLY A 482 7.90 11.83 6.38
N VAL A 483 8.00 11.11 7.50
CA VAL A 483 9.07 10.13 7.73
C VAL A 483 8.73 8.76 7.14
N TRP A 484 9.76 8.02 6.73
CA TRP A 484 9.61 6.62 6.31
C TRP A 484 9.12 5.75 7.48
N LYS A 485 8.08 4.96 7.21
CA LYS A 485 7.45 4.02 8.14
C LYS A 485 7.51 2.61 7.54
N ALA A 486 7.65 1.60 8.40
CA ALA A 486 7.55 0.21 7.97
C ALA A 486 6.12 -0.15 7.59
N TYR A 487 5.96 -0.80 6.43
CA TYR A 487 4.67 -1.32 5.99
C TYR A 487 4.37 -2.64 6.73
N THR A 488 3.32 -2.65 7.55
CA THR A 488 2.90 -3.81 8.35
C THR A 488 1.49 -4.30 7.99
N GLY A 489 0.86 -3.65 7.02
CA GLY A 489 -0.52 -3.84 6.59
C GLY A 489 -1.00 -2.59 5.86
N TYR A 490 -2.22 -2.63 5.32
CA TYR A 490 -2.81 -1.47 4.63
C TYR A 490 -2.79 -0.22 5.53
N PHE A 491 -2.77 0.96 4.91
CA PHE A 491 -2.91 2.23 5.61
C PHE A 491 -3.91 3.13 4.88
N LEU A 492 -4.51 4.07 5.62
CA LEU A 492 -5.49 5.01 5.09
C LEU A 492 -4.85 6.40 4.91
N ILE A 493 -5.23 7.07 3.84
CA ILE A 493 -5.08 8.52 3.67
C ILE A 493 -6.48 9.11 3.92
N THR A 494 -6.61 9.90 4.98
CA THR A 494 -7.91 10.36 5.51
C THR A 494 -8.04 11.87 5.59
N THR A 495 -6.96 12.59 5.28
CA THR A 495 -6.95 14.05 5.23
C THR A 495 -7.30 14.49 3.83
N GLU A 496 -7.97 15.63 3.74
CA GLU A 496 -8.30 16.24 2.46
C GLU A 496 -7.09 16.98 1.88
N GLY A 497 -7.12 17.20 0.57
CA GLY A 497 -6.05 17.79 -0.21
C GLY A 497 -5.31 16.81 -1.12
N SER A 498 -4.25 17.31 -1.74
CA SER A 498 -3.38 16.54 -2.63
C SER A 498 -2.26 15.87 -1.83
N HIS A 499 -2.21 14.54 -1.85
CA HIS A 499 -1.24 13.73 -1.13
C HIS A 499 -0.33 12.95 -2.06
N SER A 500 0.98 13.04 -1.87
CA SER A 500 1.98 12.22 -2.57
C SER A 500 2.53 11.16 -1.64
N PHE A 501 2.30 9.88 -1.93
CA PHE A 501 2.89 8.81 -1.13
C PHE A 501 4.01 8.09 -1.87
N PHE A 502 5.09 7.84 -1.15
CA PHE A 502 6.31 7.21 -1.62
C PHE A 502 6.41 5.82 -1.02
N LEU A 503 6.81 4.86 -1.86
CA LEU A 503 6.93 3.45 -1.55
C LEU A 503 8.38 3.04 -1.80
N SER A 504 8.99 2.30 -0.91
CA SER A 504 10.32 1.74 -1.08
C SER A 504 10.31 0.27 -0.68
N ALA A 505 10.89 -0.58 -1.51
CA ALA A 505 11.13 -1.98 -1.16
C ALA A 505 12.61 -2.30 -1.34
N THR A 506 13.16 -3.00 -0.36
CA THR A 506 14.54 -3.46 -0.34
C THR A 506 14.56 -4.97 -0.16
N ASP A 507 15.34 -5.67 -0.97
CA ASP A 507 15.53 -7.12 -0.89
C ASP A 507 16.63 -7.50 0.14
N TYR A 508 16.89 -8.79 0.33
CA TYR A 508 17.95 -9.27 1.23
C TYR A 508 19.36 -9.05 0.68
N ALA A 509 19.52 -8.81 -0.63
CA ALA A 509 20.78 -8.41 -1.22
C ALA A 509 21.10 -6.92 -1.05
N GLY A 510 20.12 -6.11 -0.65
CA GLY A 510 20.22 -4.66 -0.48
C GLY A 510 19.84 -3.85 -1.72
N ASN A 511 19.36 -4.47 -2.80
CA ASN A 511 18.82 -3.72 -3.94
C ASN A 511 17.50 -3.07 -3.53
N THR A 512 17.32 -1.79 -3.91
CA THR A 512 16.18 -0.99 -3.49
C THR A 512 15.48 -0.37 -4.69
N LEU A 513 14.14 -0.49 -4.73
CA LEU A 513 13.29 0.20 -5.69
C LEU A 513 12.38 1.18 -4.96
N THR A 514 12.28 2.41 -5.47
CA THR A 514 11.36 3.44 -4.96
C THR A 514 10.34 3.82 -6.03
N LYS A 515 9.06 3.93 -5.63
CA LYS A 515 7.96 4.45 -6.46
C LYS A 515 7.25 5.57 -5.71
N ASN A 516 6.57 6.44 -6.45
CA ASN A 516 5.65 7.41 -5.87
C ASN A 516 4.41 7.53 -6.75
N THR A 517 3.34 8.05 -6.16
CA THR A 517 2.13 8.48 -6.87
C THR A 517 1.44 9.57 -6.05
N THR A 518 0.49 10.23 -6.66
CA THR A 518 -0.29 11.30 -6.04
C THR A 518 -1.78 10.96 -6.12
N ILE A 519 -2.50 11.22 -5.04
CA ILE A 519 -3.96 11.16 -5.00
C ILE A 519 -4.49 12.51 -4.47
N LYS A 520 -5.76 12.79 -4.75
CA LYS A 520 -6.45 13.97 -4.24
C LYS A 520 -7.72 13.54 -3.53
N ILE A 521 -7.96 14.02 -2.32
CA ILE A 521 -9.14 13.68 -1.51
C ILE A 521 -9.87 14.96 -1.16
N ASP A 522 -11.18 14.99 -1.42
CA ASP A 522 -12.06 16.08 -1.06
C ASP A 522 -13.50 15.54 -0.92
N GLY A 523 -13.96 15.39 0.32
CA GLY A 523 -15.27 14.81 0.63
C GLY A 523 -16.25 15.81 1.24
N ASN A 524 -15.83 17.07 1.42
CA ASN A 524 -16.62 18.08 2.08
C ASN A 524 -17.23 19.03 1.04
N PRO A 525 -18.56 19.25 1.06
CA PRO A 525 -19.15 20.29 0.23
C PRO A 525 -18.68 21.69 0.64
N PRO A 526 -18.58 22.63 -0.33
CA PRO A 526 -18.28 24.02 -0.03
C PRO A 526 -19.22 24.63 1.02
N PHE A 527 -18.67 25.44 1.92
CA PHE A 527 -19.49 26.23 2.83
C PHE A 527 -20.02 27.47 2.12
N VAL A 528 -21.36 27.61 2.06
CA VAL A 528 -22.03 28.73 1.41
C VAL A 528 -22.73 29.61 2.44
N SER A 529 -22.56 30.92 2.33
CA SER A 529 -23.31 31.91 3.09
C SER A 529 -23.98 32.90 2.13
N VAL A 530 -25.22 33.26 2.43
CA VAL A 530 -26.00 34.24 1.67
C VAL A 530 -26.48 35.33 2.63
N PHE A 531 -26.32 36.59 2.22
CA PHE A 531 -26.74 37.73 3.03
C PHE A 531 -28.26 37.87 3.01
N SER A 532 -28.83 38.36 4.11
CA SER A 532 -30.27 38.58 4.20
C SER A 532 -30.73 39.65 3.21
N LEU A 533 -31.81 39.36 2.48
CA LEU A 533 -32.53 40.34 1.67
C LEU A 533 -33.56 41.10 2.53
N PRO A 534 -33.98 42.31 2.11
CA PRO A 534 -35.13 42.99 2.69
C PRO A 534 -36.40 42.12 2.67
N GLU A 535 -37.36 42.43 3.53
CA GLU A 535 -38.65 41.72 3.60
C GLU A 535 -39.45 41.84 2.30
N PHE A 536 -39.38 42.99 1.64
CA PHE A 536 -39.97 43.26 0.33
C PHE A 536 -38.86 43.62 -0.67
N VAL A 537 -38.83 42.92 -1.80
CA VAL A 537 -37.82 43.06 -2.84
C VAL A 537 -38.49 43.47 -4.15
N LYS A 538 -37.89 44.42 -4.87
CA LYS A 538 -38.37 44.89 -6.17
C LYS A 538 -37.28 45.58 -7.00
N GLY A 539 -37.53 45.73 -8.30
CA GLY A 539 -36.63 46.40 -9.24
C GLY A 539 -35.23 45.80 -9.24
N GLU A 540 -34.21 46.67 -9.27
CA GLU A 540 -32.81 46.28 -9.15
C GLU A 540 -32.45 46.00 -7.68
N THR A 541 -32.09 44.75 -7.37
CA THR A 541 -31.71 44.31 -6.02
C THR A 541 -30.38 43.57 -6.03
N GLN A 542 -29.56 43.79 -5.00
CA GLN A 542 -28.28 43.10 -4.87
C GLN A 542 -28.40 41.80 -4.09
N ILE A 543 -27.99 40.69 -4.72
CA ILE A 543 -27.76 39.41 -4.03
C ILE A 543 -26.28 39.32 -3.67
N LYS A 544 -25.97 39.06 -2.39
CA LYS A 544 -24.60 38.92 -1.89
C LYS A 544 -24.39 37.57 -1.25
N TRP A 545 -23.24 36.97 -1.50
CA TRP A 545 -22.87 35.66 -0.95
C TRP A 545 -21.35 35.55 -0.75
N THR A 546 -20.99 34.55 0.04
CA THR A 546 -19.62 34.02 0.10
C THR A 546 -19.68 32.50 0.07
N ALA A 547 -18.80 31.88 -0.69
CA ALA A 547 -18.54 30.46 -0.68
C ALA A 547 -17.04 30.22 -0.47
N ASN A 548 -16.71 29.24 0.37
CA ASN A 548 -15.34 28.82 0.62
C ASN A 548 -15.28 27.30 0.77
N ASP A 549 -14.19 26.74 0.30
CA ASP A 549 -13.83 25.34 0.49
C ASP A 549 -12.41 25.27 1.09
N ASP A 550 -12.14 24.26 1.92
CA ASP A 550 -10.85 24.13 2.61
C ASP A 550 -9.76 23.50 1.72
N VAL A 551 -10.16 22.91 0.60
CA VAL A 551 -9.31 22.17 -0.35
C VAL A 551 -9.27 22.88 -1.71
N ASP A 552 -10.43 23.32 -2.20
CA ASP A 552 -10.58 24.14 -3.40
C ASP A 552 -10.73 25.63 -3.04
N ASP A 553 -9.59 26.29 -2.87
CA ASP A 553 -9.54 27.72 -2.60
C ASP A 553 -10.19 28.59 -3.72
N ASN A 554 -10.50 28.02 -4.89
CA ASN A 554 -10.95 28.76 -6.08
C ASN A 554 -12.27 28.23 -6.68
N LEU A 555 -13.36 28.36 -5.94
CA LEU A 555 -14.74 28.14 -6.43
C LEU A 555 -15.23 29.20 -7.45
N ASN A 556 -14.32 29.90 -8.14
CA ASN A 556 -14.69 30.94 -9.10
C ASN A 556 -15.27 30.33 -10.36
N GLN A 557 -16.40 30.87 -10.80
CA GLN A 557 -17.23 30.36 -11.90
C GLN A 557 -18.01 29.08 -11.56
N SER A 558 -18.05 28.67 -10.29
CA SER A 558 -18.79 27.49 -9.83
C SER A 558 -20.01 27.84 -8.98
N ILE A 559 -20.38 29.11 -8.90
CA ILE A 559 -21.55 29.57 -8.14
C ILE A 559 -22.76 29.76 -9.04
N SER A 560 -23.90 29.26 -8.54
CA SER A 560 -25.22 29.38 -9.16
C SER A 560 -26.26 29.94 -8.18
N ILE A 561 -27.11 30.83 -8.68
CA ILE A 561 -28.16 31.52 -7.91
C ILE A 561 -29.51 31.11 -8.46
N TYR A 562 -30.40 30.67 -7.57
CA TYR A 562 -31.78 30.29 -7.91
C TYR A 562 -32.79 31.04 -7.05
N LEU A 563 -33.91 31.43 -7.65
CA LEU A 563 -35.12 31.85 -6.94
C LEU A 563 -35.94 30.60 -6.62
N LEU A 564 -36.33 30.43 -5.36
CA LEU A 564 -37.17 29.32 -4.89
C LEU A 564 -38.56 29.79 -4.50
N GLN A 565 -39.59 29.11 -5.01
CA GLN A 565 -40.98 29.25 -4.59
C GLN A 565 -41.69 27.89 -4.65
N ASP A 566 -42.39 27.48 -3.59
CA ASP A 566 -43.27 26.30 -3.55
C ASP A 566 -42.70 24.99 -4.17
N ASN A 567 -41.39 24.75 -4.00
CA ASN A 567 -40.56 23.66 -4.55
C ASN A 567 -40.11 23.79 -6.01
N GLU A 568 -40.46 24.87 -6.71
CA GLU A 568 -39.88 25.19 -8.01
C GLU A 568 -38.66 26.10 -7.84
N SER A 569 -37.66 25.92 -8.72
CA SER A 569 -36.45 26.73 -8.75
C SER A 569 -36.26 27.38 -10.13
N ILE A 570 -36.10 28.69 -10.16
CA ILE A 570 -35.81 29.45 -11.36
C ILE A 570 -34.35 29.90 -11.30
N GLU A 571 -33.56 29.56 -12.32
CA GLU A 571 -32.17 30.00 -12.42
C GLU A 571 -32.09 31.53 -12.65
N ILE A 572 -31.37 32.23 -11.78
CA ILE A 572 -31.09 33.67 -11.93
C ILE A 572 -29.77 33.85 -12.68
N ALA A 573 -28.72 33.16 -12.23
CA ALA A 573 -27.38 33.27 -12.80
C ALA A 573 -26.51 32.07 -12.43
N THR A 574 -25.55 31.74 -13.29
CA THR A 574 -24.57 30.67 -13.10
C THR A 574 -23.19 31.16 -13.55
N GLY A 575 -22.13 30.42 -13.24
CA GLY A 575 -20.78 30.80 -13.64
C GLY A 575 -20.22 31.98 -12.84
N LEU A 576 -20.67 32.17 -11.59
CA LEU A 576 -20.29 33.30 -10.76
C LEU A 576 -19.09 32.98 -9.85
N ASN A 577 -18.43 34.02 -9.36
CA ASN A 577 -17.26 33.91 -8.48
C ASN A 577 -17.65 33.53 -7.03
N ASN A 578 -16.70 32.97 -6.29
CA ASN A 578 -16.91 32.42 -4.94
C ASN A 578 -17.38 33.46 -3.93
N THR A 579 -16.98 34.71 -4.08
CA THR A 579 -17.51 35.86 -3.34
C THR A 579 -17.99 36.91 -4.34
N GLY A 580 -19.16 37.47 -4.10
CA GLY A 580 -19.75 38.33 -5.11
C GLY A 580 -20.96 39.13 -4.66
N THR A 581 -21.26 40.12 -5.48
CA THR A 581 -22.55 40.80 -5.52
C THR A 581 -23.08 40.63 -6.93
N TYR A 582 -24.32 40.18 -7.06
CA TYR A 582 -25.03 40.07 -8.32
C TYR A 582 -26.15 41.10 -8.34
N GLU A 583 -26.15 41.96 -9.35
CA GLU A 583 -27.24 42.91 -9.59
C GLU A 583 -28.39 42.14 -10.24
N TRP A 584 -29.42 41.84 -9.45
CA TRP A 584 -30.59 41.11 -9.86
C TRP A 584 -31.67 42.07 -10.34
N ASP A 585 -31.99 42.01 -11.64
CA ASP A 585 -33.17 42.65 -12.21
C ASP A 585 -34.40 41.76 -11.96
N THR A 586 -35.18 42.14 -10.95
CA THR A 586 -36.35 41.36 -10.54
C THR A 586 -37.55 41.55 -11.46
N LEU A 587 -37.57 42.58 -12.32
CA LEU A 587 -38.69 42.87 -13.23
C LEU A 587 -38.93 41.76 -14.27
N SER A 588 -37.92 40.92 -14.48
CA SER A 588 -37.99 39.76 -15.38
C SER A 588 -38.62 38.52 -14.72
N PHE A 589 -39.01 38.60 -13.45
CA PHE A 589 -39.53 37.50 -12.66
C PHE A 589 -40.99 37.77 -12.23
N PRO A 590 -41.84 36.75 -12.09
CA PRO A 590 -43.18 36.92 -11.54
C PRO A 590 -43.16 37.37 -10.08
N ASP A 591 -44.21 38.04 -9.64
CA ASP A 591 -44.38 38.38 -8.23
C ASP A 591 -44.71 37.14 -7.39
N PHE A 592 -44.13 37.09 -6.20
CA PHE A 592 -44.30 36.00 -5.25
C PHE A 592 -44.53 36.54 -3.85
N SER A 593 -45.64 36.10 -3.25
CA SER A 593 -45.98 36.42 -1.85
C SER A 593 -45.01 35.79 -0.84
N SER A 594 -44.15 34.86 -1.29
CA SER A 594 -43.11 34.24 -0.48
C SER A 594 -42.11 33.51 -1.38
N CYS A 595 -40.86 33.93 -1.35
CA CYS A 595 -39.75 33.25 -2.02
C CYS A 595 -38.45 33.36 -1.22
N MET A 596 -37.43 32.62 -1.66
CA MET A 596 -36.06 32.65 -1.10
C MET A 596 -35.05 32.61 -2.24
N ILE A 597 -33.84 33.12 -1.99
CA ILE A 597 -32.69 32.88 -2.85
C ILE A 597 -31.93 31.65 -2.35
N LYS A 598 -31.65 30.70 -3.25
CA LYS A 598 -30.73 29.59 -3.03
C LYS A 598 -29.42 29.86 -3.76
N ILE A 599 -28.33 29.87 -3.01
CA ILE A 599 -26.98 29.88 -3.57
C ILE A 599 -26.44 28.46 -3.53
N ILE A 600 -25.94 27.98 -4.66
CA ILE A 600 -25.29 26.66 -4.81
C ILE A 600 -23.84 26.90 -5.21
N ALA A 601 -22.92 26.18 -4.58
CA ALA A 601 -21.51 26.10 -4.94
C ALA A 601 -21.13 24.64 -5.17
N GLU A 602 -20.40 24.37 -6.23
CA GLU A 602 -19.84 23.05 -6.55
C GLU A 602 -18.31 23.18 -6.60
N ASP A 603 -17.60 22.30 -5.92
CA ASP A 603 -16.12 22.25 -5.97
C ASP A 603 -15.61 21.44 -7.17
N ASP A 604 -14.29 21.44 -7.35
CA ASP A 604 -13.60 20.64 -8.38
C ASP A 604 -13.76 19.11 -8.20
N ALA A 605 -14.14 18.63 -7.01
CA ALA A 605 -14.41 17.22 -6.72
C ALA A 605 -15.87 16.82 -6.99
N GLY A 606 -16.74 17.78 -7.27
CA GLY A 606 -18.18 17.60 -7.50
C GLY A 606 -19.04 17.60 -6.24
N ASN A 607 -18.51 18.00 -5.07
CA ASN A 607 -19.34 18.17 -3.88
C ASN A 607 -20.14 19.47 -3.99
N VAL A 608 -21.42 19.42 -3.60
CA VAL A 608 -22.35 20.53 -3.77
C VAL A 608 -22.80 21.09 -2.42
N GLY A 609 -22.35 22.31 -2.11
CA GLY A 609 -22.78 23.12 -0.97
C GLY A 609 -23.93 24.05 -1.35
N PHE A 610 -24.86 24.30 -0.43
CA PHE A 610 -25.89 25.33 -0.65
C PHE A 610 -26.33 26.02 0.63
N ASN A 611 -26.88 27.22 0.47
CA ASN A 611 -27.57 27.93 1.56
C ASN A 611 -28.74 28.74 1.02
N LEU A 612 -29.68 29.07 1.91
CA LEU A 612 -30.90 29.81 1.61
C LEU A 612 -30.88 31.18 2.29
N SER A 613 -31.39 32.20 1.62
CA SER A 613 -31.65 33.50 2.23
C SER A 613 -32.79 33.39 3.25
N ASN A 614 -33.06 34.49 3.97
CA ASN A 614 -34.37 34.66 4.59
C ASN A 614 -35.48 34.62 3.52
N GLN A 615 -36.67 34.26 3.97
CA GLN A 615 -37.89 34.40 3.17
C GLN A 615 -38.21 35.89 2.97
N PHE A 616 -38.66 36.25 1.78
CA PHE A 616 -39.07 37.62 1.41
C PHE A 616 -40.24 37.58 0.41
N VAL A 617 -40.88 38.73 0.21
CA VAL A 617 -41.91 38.98 -0.79
C VAL A 617 -41.25 39.63 -2.00
N LEU A 618 -41.44 39.06 -3.19
CA LEU A 618 -41.03 39.67 -4.45
C LEU A 618 -42.24 40.33 -5.09
N ASP A 619 -42.23 41.66 -5.21
CA ASP A 619 -43.38 42.41 -5.69
C ASP A 619 -42.97 43.62 -6.53
N ASN A 620 -43.09 43.46 -7.84
CA ASN A 620 -42.82 44.48 -8.84
C ASN A 620 -44.07 45.14 -9.41
N THR A 621 -45.27 44.67 -9.04
CA THR A 621 -46.51 45.14 -9.64
C THR A 621 -47.06 46.32 -8.82
N PRO A 622 -47.27 47.49 -9.43
CA PRO A 622 -47.95 48.57 -8.74
C PRO A 622 -49.43 48.26 -8.49
N PRO A 623 -50.01 48.77 -7.39
CA PRO A 623 -51.44 48.66 -7.14
C PRO A 623 -52.28 49.17 -8.29
N ASN A 624 -53.33 48.43 -8.67
CA ASN A 624 -54.29 48.90 -9.65
C ASN A 624 -55.38 49.73 -8.96
N ILE A 625 -55.66 50.92 -9.50
CA ILE A 625 -56.66 51.86 -8.97
C ILE A 625 -57.67 52.19 -10.06
N ASP A 626 -58.95 52.20 -9.72
CA ASP A 626 -60.06 52.58 -10.60
C ASP A 626 -60.99 53.54 -9.85
N ILE A 627 -61.04 54.80 -10.27
CA ILE A 627 -61.92 55.82 -9.72
C ILE A 627 -63.35 55.61 -10.25
N ILE A 628 -64.24 55.21 -9.35
CA ILE A 628 -65.66 54.96 -9.64
C ILE A 628 -66.45 56.28 -9.66
N GLN A 629 -66.11 57.23 -8.79
CA GLN A 629 -66.76 58.54 -8.71
C GLN A 629 -65.78 59.58 -8.16
N PRO A 630 -65.74 60.83 -8.69
CA PRO A 630 -66.54 61.35 -9.80
C PRO A 630 -66.12 60.78 -11.16
N VAL A 631 -67.10 60.55 -12.05
CA VAL A 631 -66.86 60.12 -13.43
C VAL A 631 -66.74 61.33 -14.34
N GLY A 632 -65.98 61.22 -15.43
CA GLY A 632 -65.87 62.29 -16.42
C GLY A 632 -67.25 62.69 -16.99
N GLY A 633 -67.58 63.98 -16.90
CA GLY A 633 -68.86 64.56 -17.32
C GLY A 633 -69.93 64.63 -16.21
N ASP A 634 -69.61 64.20 -14.99
CA ASP A 634 -70.44 64.46 -13.81
C ASP A 634 -70.55 65.96 -13.55
N VAL A 635 -71.72 66.39 -13.09
CA VAL A 635 -71.98 67.79 -12.73
C VAL A 635 -72.55 67.83 -11.31
N LEU A 636 -71.94 68.65 -10.44
CA LEU A 636 -72.33 68.77 -9.04
C LEU A 636 -72.74 70.22 -8.68
N GLY A 637 -73.95 70.39 -8.15
CA GLY A 637 -74.42 71.65 -7.53
C GLY A 637 -74.39 71.67 -5.99
N GLY A 638 -73.90 70.60 -5.35
CA GLY A 638 -73.91 70.40 -3.90
C GLY A 638 -72.66 70.94 -3.16
N ASN A 639 -72.62 70.74 -1.84
CA ASN A 639 -71.47 71.12 -0.99
C ASN A 639 -70.53 69.95 -0.66
N MET A 640 -70.88 68.73 -1.05
CA MET A 640 -70.13 67.52 -0.76
C MET A 640 -69.76 66.82 -2.06
N LEU A 641 -68.51 66.36 -2.13
CA LEU A 641 -67.99 65.49 -3.17
C LEU A 641 -67.75 64.11 -2.57
N SER A 642 -68.49 63.12 -3.08
CA SER A 642 -68.26 61.72 -2.78
C SER A 642 -67.24 61.14 -3.75
N ILE A 643 -66.14 60.63 -3.22
CA ILE A 643 -65.05 60.03 -3.99
C ILE A 643 -65.04 58.54 -3.71
N PHE A 644 -65.28 57.73 -4.74
CA PHE A 644 -65.28 56.26 -4.64
C PHE A 644 -64.24 55.68 -5.59
N TRP A 645 -63.54 54.65 -5.15
CA TRP A 645 -62.53 53.96 -5.93
C TRP A 645 -62.48 52.47 -5.56
N ASN A 646 -61.93 51.66 -6.46
CA ASN A 646 -61.43 50.33 -6.15
C ASN A 646 -59.91 50.37 -6.26
N ALA A 647 -59.20 50.03 -5.20
CA ALA A 647 -57.77 49.80 -5.24
C ALA A 647 -57.47 48.37 -4.79
N SER A 648 -56.64 47.66 -5.56
CA SER A 648 -56.24 46.27 -5.28
C SER A 648 -54.85 46.00 -5.83
N ASP A 649 -54.10 45.13 -5.15
CA ASP A 649 -52.84 44.60 -5.63
C ASP A 649 -52.87 43.07 -5.74
N ASN A 650 -52.00 42.49 -6.57
CA ASN A 650 -51.92 41.05 -6.80
C ASN A 650 -51.25 40.28 -5.65
N ILE A 651 -50.40 40.93 -4.85
CA ILE A 651 -49.72 40.38 -3.68
C ILE A 651 -50.23 41.03 -2.39
N ASP A 652 -50.36 42.36 -2.37
CA ASP A 652 -50.81 43.13 -1.21
C ASP A 652 -52.33 43.31 -1.19
N THR A 653 -53.00 42.47 -0.40
CA THR A 653 -54.45 42.58 -0.21
C THR A 653 -54.87 43.74 0.72
N ASN A 654 -53.93 44.39 1.40
CA ASN A 654 -54.15 45.42 2.42
C ASN A 654 -53.38 46.71 2.10
N LEU A 655 -53.60 47.30 0.91
CA LEU A 655 -53.02 48.60 0.54
C LEU A 655 -53.07 49.63 1.69
N ASP A 656 -51.90 49.88 2.29
CA ASP A 656 -51.79 50.53 3.60
C ASP A 656 -52.05 52.03 3.55
N THR A 657 -51.87 52.66 2.38
CA THR A 657 -52.07 54.10 2.22
C THR A 657 -52.69 54.51 0.88
N ILE A 658 -53.77 55.29 0.97
CA ILE A 658 -54.38 56.02 -0.15
C ILE A 658 -54.10 57.53 0.02
N TRP A 659 -53.78 58.21 -1.09
CA TRP A 659 -53.61 59.66 -1.17
C TRP A 659 -54.50 60.23 -2.28
N ILE A 660 -55.43 61.11 -1.90
CA ILE A 660 -56.38 61.77 -2.82
C ILE A 660 -55.95 63.22 -3.04
N GLU A 661 -55.93 63.65 -4.30
CA GLU A 661 -55.69 65.02 -4.72
C GLU A 661 -56.76 65.50 -5.70
N TYR A 662 -56.95 66.81 -5.80
CA TYR A 662 -57.79 67.43 -6.82
C TYR A 662 -57.01 68.44 -7.67
N ASN A 663 -57.47 68.66 -8.89
CA ASN A 663 -56.93 69.67 -9.79
C ASN A 663 -58.08 70.53 -10.32
N ASP A 664 -57.90 71.85 -10.29
CA ASP A 664 -58.88 72.88 -10.67
C ASP A 664 -58.50 73.61 -11.98
N GLY A 665 -57.59 73.03 -12.76
CA GLY A 665 -57.05 73.63 -13.98
C GLY A 665 -55.62 74.17 -13.85
N ASP A 666 -55.12 74.35 -12.62
CA ASP A 666 -53.74 74.83 -12.37
C ASP A 666 -52.83 73.72 -11.82
N THR A 667 -52.90 73.44 -10.52
CA THR A 667 -51.99 72.52 -9.81
C THR A 667 -52.75 71.47 -9.01
N TRP A 668 -52.10 70.35 -8.72
CA TRP A 668 -52.68 69.32 -7.86
C TRP A 668 -52.60 69.77 -6.40
N LYS A 669 -53.73 69.67 -5.69
CA LYS A 669 -53.91 70.05 -4.29
C LYS A 669 -54.39 68.84 -3.50
N THR A 670 -53.80 68.59 -2.34
CA THR A 670 -54.12 67.42 -1.53
C THR A 670 -55.49 67.56 -0.86
N ILE A 671 -56.31 66.51 -0.98
CA ILE A 671 -57.55 66.31 -0.22
C ILE A 671 -57.25 65.54 1.07
N ALA A 672 -56.58 64.39 0.95
CA ALA A 672 -56.31 63.49 2.07
C ALA A 672 -55.05 62.66 1.81
N LYS A 673 -54.29 62.36 2.87
CA LYS A 673 -53.10 61.49 2.84
C LYS A 673 -53.22 60.41 3.89
N ASN A 674 -52.61 59.26 3.64
CA ASN A 674 -52.52 58.12 4.58
C ASN A 674 -53.90 57.64 5.04
N ILE A 675 -54.88 57.65 4.15
CA ILE A 675 -56.21 57.10 4.43
C ILE A 675 -56.25 55.62 4.07
N GLN A 676 -57.04 54.85 4.81
CA GLN A 676 -57.15 53.41 4.62
C GLN A 676 -57.97 53.10 3.36
N ASN A 677 -57.60 52.05 2.63
CA ASN A 677 -58.35 51.56 1.48
C ASN A 677 -59.66 50.92 1.95
N THR A 678 -60.76 51.69 1.97
CA THR A 678 -62.07 51.23 2.45
C THR A 678 -63.14 51.37 1.37
N ALA A 679 -64.06 50.41 1.31
CA ALA A 679 -65.16 50.41 0.34
C ALA A 679 -66.20 51.53 0.56
N THR A 680 -66.12 52.28 1.66
CA THR A 680 -67.08 53.36 1.99
C THR A 680 -66.81 54.67 1.26
N GLY A 681 -65.72 54.78 0.50
CA GLY A 681 -65.33 56.01 -0.20
C GLY A 681 -64.87 57.12 0.75
N TYR A 682 -64.61 58.30 0.20
CA TYR A 682 -64.17 59.49 0.92
C TYR A 682 -65.06 60.69 0.59
N GLU A 683 -65.57 61.34 1.63
CA GLU A 683 -66.44 62.50 1.52
C GLU A 683 -65.64 63.78 1.77
N TYR A 684 -65.68 64.72 0.82
CA TYR A 684 -64.96 65.99 0.92
C TYR A 684 -65.89 67.19 0.78
N ASN A 685 -65.72 68.18 1.65
CA ASN A 685 -66.48 69.42 1.57
C ASN A 685 -65.90 70.34 0.48
N ILE A 686 -66.72 70.64 -0.52
CA ILE A 686 -66.39 71.47 -1.69
C ILE A 686 -67.16 72.80 -1.69
N GLN A 687 -67.69 73.23 -0.55
CA GLN A 687 -68.47 74.48 -0.44
C GLN A 687 -67.69 75.71 -0.92
N ASP A 688 -66.37 75.73 -0.69
CA ASP A 688 -65.49 76.84 -1.07
C ASP A 688 -64.89 76.69 -2.48
N TRP A 689 -65.28 75.66 -3.24
CA TRP A 689 -64.84 75.49 -4.64
C TRP A 689 -65.69 76.36 -5.56
N GLU A 690 -65.01 77.06 -6.47
CA GLU A 690 -65.63 77.92 -7.49
C GLU A 690 -66.25 77.08 -8.63
N ASN A 691 -67.04 77.72 -9.48
CA ASN A 691 -67.57 77.06 -10.67
C ASN A 691 -66.42 76.74 -11.64
N GLY A 692 -66.40 75.52 -12.19
CA GLY A 692 -65.32 75.10 -13.06
C GLY A 692 -65.18 73.59 -13.21
N ASN A 693 -64.17 73.18 -13.98
CA ASN A 693 -63.87 71.78 -14.22
C ASN A 693 -62.77 71.31 -13.27
N TYR A 694 -63.02 70.18 -12.63
CA TYR A 694 -62.14 69.57 -11.65
C TYR A 694 -61.80 68.12 -12.05
N ARG A 695 -60.67 67.62 -11.56
CA ARG A 695 -60.29 66.20 -11.63
C ARG A 695 -59.82 65.71 -10.27
N ILE A 696 -60.05 64.44 -9.99
CA ILE A 696 -59.49 63.73 -8.84
C ILE A 696 -58.34 62.85 -9.30
N LYS A 697 -57.29 62.77 -8.50
CA LYS A 697 -56.21 61.80 -8.64
C LYS A 697 -56.13 61.01 -7.35
N ILE A 698 -56.03 59.69 -7.47
CA ILE A 698 -55.83 58.79 -6.35
C ILE A 698 -54.50 58.07 -6.57
N ASN A 699 -53.65 58.11 -5.55
CA ASN A 699 -52.42 57.36 -5.46
C ASN A 699 -52.53 56.31 -4.36
N ALA A 700 -51.97 55.13 -4.59
CA ALA A 700 -51.83 54.07 -3.59
C ALA A 700 -50.39 53.55 -3.61
N THR A 701 -49.90 53.14 -2.45
CA THR A 701 -48.58 52.51 -2.32
C THR A 701 -48.74 51.18 -1.61
N ASP A 702 -48.19 50.10 -2.19
CA ASP A 702 -48.10 48.78 -1.53
C ASP A 702 -46.94 48.71 -0.53
N ASP A 703 -46.83 47.58 0.18
CA ASP A 703 -45.76 47.31 1.14
C ASP A 703 -44.35 47.24 0.51
N ALA A 704 -44.24 46.88 -0.78
CA ALA A 704 -43.00 46.95 -1.55
C ALA A 704 -42.66 48.38 -2.02
N GLY A 705 -43.55 49.34 -1.78
CA GLY A 705 -43.43 50.74 -2.13
C GLY A 705 -43.76 51.08 -3.60
N ASN A 706 -44.42 50.20 -4.36
CA ASN A 706 -44.82 50.51 -5.74
C ASN A 706 -46.02 51.46 -5.71
N GLU A 707 -46.06 52.42 -6.64
CA GLU A 707 -47.08 53.45 -6.66
C GLU A 707 -48.08 53.24 -7.80
N GLY A 708 -49.33 52.96 -7.45
CA GLY A 708 -50.47 52.98 -8.34
C GLY A 708 -51.07 54.38 -8.44
N ILE A 709 -51.52 54.80 -9.63
CA ILE A 709 -52.17 56.11 -9.83
C ILE A 709 -53.35 55.96 -10.79
N ASP A 710 -54.49 56.55 -10.43
CA ASP A 710 -55.60 56.81 -11.35
C ASP A 710 -56.04 58.28 -11.30
N ILE A 711 -56.52 58.80 -12.43
CA ILE A 711 -56.98 60.18 -12.60
C ILE A 711 -58.37 60.18 -13.24
N SER A 712 -59.34 60.77 -12.56
CA SER A 712 -60.71 60.90 -13.07
C SER A 712 -60.76 61.77 -14.34
N GLY A 713 -61.80 61.55 -15.15
CA GLY A 713 -62.19 62.55 -16.14
C GLY A 713 -62.60 63.88 -15.50
N ASN A 714 -62.74 64.93 -16.31
CA ASN A 714 -63.23 66.22 -15.83
C ASN A 714 -64.69 66.10 -15.35
N PHE A 715 -64.96 66.51 -14.12
CA PHE A 715 -66.31 66.76 -13.62
C PHE A 715 -66.49 68.26 -13.36
N THR A 716 -67.71 68.76 -13.44
CA THR A 716 -67.99 70.19 -13.37
C THR A 716 -68.70 70.53 -12.07
N ILE A 717 -68.24 71.58 -11.40
CA ILE A 717 -68.99 72.22 -10.32
C ILE A 717 -69.73 73.41 -10.93
N ASP A 718 -71.05 73.43 -10.73
CA ASP A 718 -71.91 74.52 -11.17
C ASP A 718 -72.95 74.86 -10.10
N ARG A 719 -72.83 76.08 -9.58
CA ARG A 719 -73.70 76.65 -8.55
C ARG A 719 -74.61 77.74 -9.09
N GLU A 720 -74.52 78.07 -10.38
CA GLU A 720 -75.27 79.18 -10.97
C GLU A 720 -76.60 78.70 -11.56
N PRO A 721 -77.73 79.37 -11.29
CA PRO A 721 -78.99 79.03 -11.93
C PRO A 721 -78.96 79.31 -13.44
N PRO A 722 -79.57 78.45 -14.28
CA PRO A 722 -79.61 78.67 -15.72
C PRO A 722 -80.36 79.94 -16.09
N THR A 723 -79.93 80.62 -17.16
CA THR A 723 -80.62 81.83 -17.65
C THR A 723 -81.77 81.45 -18.58
N VAL A 724 -82.99 81.93 -18.29
CA VAL A 724 -84.22 81.59 -19.05
C VAL A 724 -84.88 82.84 -19.62
N LYS A 725 -85.33 82.78 -20.88
CA LYS A 725 -86.08 83.85 -21.56
C LYS A 725 -87.19 83.29 -22.47
N ILE A 726 -88.39 83.83 -22.36
CA ILE A 726 -89.49 83.57 -23.31
C ILE A 726 -89.30 84.52 -24.51
N THR A 727 -88.99 83.98 -25.69
CA THR A 727 -88.64 84.77 -26.89
C THR A 727 -89.82 84.95 -27.84
N LYS A 728 -90.80 84.04 -27.80
CA LYS A 728 -92.11 84.16 -28.47
C LYS A 728 -93.19 83.54 -27.57
N PRO A 729 -94.37 84.16 -27.43
CA PRO A 729 -94.70 85.52 -27.86
C PRO A 729 -93.93 86.58 -27.06
N LYS A 730 -93.73 87.76 -27.65
CA LYS A 730 -93.10 88.91 -26.98
C LYS A 730 -94.15 89.80 -26.32
N SER A 731 -93.78 90.38 -25.18
CA SER A 731 -94.54 91.47 -24.57
C SER A 731 -94.61 92.67 -25.53
N GLY A 732 -95.79 93.29 -25.63
CA GLY A 732 -96.07 94.47 -26.45
C GLY A 732 -96.51 94.17 -27.87
N TYR A 733 -96.78 92.91 -28.22
CA TYR A 733 -97.13 92.49 -29.58
C TYR A 733 -98.50 91.79 -29.65
N LEU A 734 -99.16 91.98 -30.79
CA LEU A 734 -100.32 91.23 -31.26
C LEU A 734 -99.88 90.18 -32.27
N TYR A 735 -100.30 88.94 -32.03
CA TYR A 735 -100.10 87.81 -32.93
C TYR A 735 -101.47 87.38 -33.50
N ILE A 736 -101.59 87.27 -34.82
CA ILE A 736 -102.83 86.84 -35.49
C ILE A 736 -102.53 85.62 -36.36
N ASN A 737 -102.98 84.46 -35.89
CA ASN A 737 -102.73 83.16 -36.49
C ASN A 737 -104.08 82.48 -36.77
N LEU A 738 -104.57 82.65 -38.00
CA LEU A 738 -105.84 82.06 -38.46
C LEU A 738 -105.54 80.90 -39.41
N MET A 739 -106.41 79.88 -39.43
CA MET A 739 -106.25 78.68 -40.29
C MET A 739 -104.88 77.99 -40.16
N GLU A 740 -104.40 77.85 -38.92
CA GLU A 740 -103.18 77.08 -38.58
C GLU A 740 -101.87 77.61 -39.18
N LYS A 741 -101.83 78.85 -39.68
CA LYS A 741 -100.61 79.53 -40.13
C LYS A 741 -100.56 80.98 -39.65
N GLU A 742 -99.34 81.47 -39.41
CA GLU A 742 -99.07 82.87 -39.07
C GLU A 742 -99.26 83.73 -40.34
N ILE A 743 -100.40 84.45 -40.41
CA ILE A 743 -100.82 85.18 -41.63
C ILE A 743 -100.22 86.60 -41.67
N LEU A 744 -99.93 87.18 -40.51
CA LEU A 744 -99.34 88.51 -40.40
C LEU A 744 -98.13 88.48 -39.45
N PRO A 745 -97.06 89.24 -39.76
CA PRO A 745 -95.96 89.43 -38.83
C PRO A 745 -96.46 90.10 -37.52
N PRO A 746 -95.81 89.85 -36.38
CA PRO A 746 -96.26 90.35 -35.08
C PRO A 746 -96.36 91.89 -35.08
N ILE A 747 -97.53 92.42 -34.71
CA ILE A 747 -97.81 93.86 -34.75
C ILE A 747 -97.55 94.46 -33.36
N PRO A 748 -96.67 95.47 -33.21
CA PRO A 748 -96.52 96.18 -31.94
C PRO A 748 -97.85 96.83 -31.55
N ILE A 749 -98.36 96.58 -30.35
CA ILE A 749 -99.62 97.17 -29.84
C ILE A 749 -99.39 98.39 -28.96
N SER A 750 -98.22 99.03 -29.03
CA SER A 750 -97.88 100.23 -28.23
C SER A 750 -98.83 101.40 -28.45
N PHE A 751 -99.56 101.44 -29.57
CA PHE A 751 -100.56 102.47 -29.89
C PHE A 751 -101.98 102.13 -29.41
N ILE A 752 -102.20 100.95 -28.82
CA ILE A 752 -103.51 100.48 -28.33
C ILE A 752 -103.46 100.39 -26.80
N PRO A 753 -104.14 101.28 -26.06
CA PRO A 753 -104.24 101.15 -24.61
C PRO A 753 -104.99 99.85 -24.27
N SER A 754 -104.25 98.85 -23.77
CA SER A 754 -104.77 97.53 -23.42
C SER A 754 -104.24 97.15 -22.03
N PRO A 755 -105.07 96.57 -21.13
CA PRO A 755 -104.58 96.01 -19.87
C PRO A 755 -103.76 94.72 -20.06
N TYR A 756 -103.60 94.27 -21.31
CA TYR A 756 -102.87 93.07 -21.69
C TYR A 756 -101.55 93.41 -22.34
N ASN A 757 -100.50 92.69 -21.93
CA ASN A 757 -99.14 92.90 -22.42
C ASN A 757 -98.97 92.32 -23.83
N THR A 758 -99.63 91.20 -24.11
CA THR A 758 -99.56 90.50 -25.39
C THR A 758 -100.96 90.07 -25.77
N ILE A 759 -101.31 90.16 -27.05
CA ILE A 759 -102.59 89.67 -27.55
C ILE A 759 -102.31 88.57 -28.58
N ILE A 760 -103.04 87.46 -28.50
CA ILE A 760 -102.86 86.30 -29.36
C ILE A 760 -104.24 85.91 -29.91
N VAL A 761 -104.38 85.92 -31.22
CA VAL A 761 -105.59 85.48 -31.91
C VAL A 761 -105.26 84.17 -32.60
N GLY A 762 -105.89 83.08 -32.15
CA GLY A 762 -105.63 81.72 -32.60
C GLY A 762 -104.46 81.01 -31.89
N LYS A 763 -103.91 79.97 -32.54
CA LYS A 763 -102.80 79.14 -32.01
C LYS A 763 -101.46 79.88 -32.06
N ILE A 764 -100.53 79.61 -31.16
CA ILE A 764 -99.17 80.17 -31.23
C ILE A 764 -98.11 79.16 -30.80
N THR A 765 -96.92 79.24 -31.38
CA THR A 765 -95.74 78.56 -30.84
C THR A 765 -95.06 79.44 -29.80
N ILE A 766 -94.94 78.94 -28.58
CA ILE A 766 -94.13 79.54 -27.52
C ILE A 766 -92.69 79.10 -27.76
N ASP A 767 -91.77 80.06 -27.86
CA ASP A 767 -90.35 79.79 -27.99
C ASP A 767 -89.65 80.23 -26.70
N VAL A 768 -88.86 79.33 -26.12
CA VAL A 768 -88.03 79.60 -24.95
C VAL A 768 -86.56 79.41 -25.30
N SER A 769 -85.73 80.35 -24.85
CA SER A 769 -84.28 80.21 -24.83
C SER A 769 -83.86 80.00 -23.38
N ALA A 770 -83.19 78.88 -23.13
CA ALA A 770 -82.51 78.60 -21.89
C ALA A 770 -81.04 78.32 -22.21
N THR A 771 -80.14 78.91 -21.44
CA THR A 771 -78.69 78.72 -21.57
C THR A 771 -78.09 78.61 -20.19
N ASP A 772 -77.10 77.73 -20.08
CA ASP A 772 -76.30 77.56 -18.87
C ASP A 772 -74.82 77.55 -19.27
N GLU A 773 -73.95 78.13 -18.44
CA GLU A 773 -72.53 78.30 -18.76
C GLU A 773 -71.70 77.06 -18.42
N PHE A 774 -72.09 76.26 -17.41
CA PHE A 774 -71.22 75.23 -16.83
C PHE A 774 -71.83 73.82 -16.86
N SER A 775 -73.13 73.64 -16.68
CA SER A 775 -73.78 72.33 -16.59
C SER A 775 -74.73 71.96 -17.73
N GLU A 776 -74.90 72.82 -18.73
CA GLU A 776 -75.91 72.68 -19.79
C GLU A 776 -77.35 72.63 -19.23
N ILE A 777 -78.34 72.80 -20.11
CA ILE A 777 -79.74 72.70 -19.71
C ILE A 777 -80.19 71.24 -19.75
N ASN A 778 -80.66 70.73 -18.61
CA ASN A 778 -81.24 69.39 -18.50
C ASN A 778 -82.65 69.33 -19.11
N ASN A 779 -83.52 70.28 -18.75
CA ASN A 779 -84.85 70.41 -19.35
C ASN A 779 -85.45 71.81 -19.13
N VAL A 780 -86.39 72.17 -19.99
CA VAL A 780 -87.22 73.37 -19.84
C VAL A 780 -88.68 72.97 -19.74
N THR A 781 -89.33 73.34 -18.64
CA THR A 781 -90.77 73.19 -18.44
C THR A 781 -91.49 74.49 -18.82
N ILE A 782 -92.44 74.42 -19.75
CA ILE A 782 -93.30 75.54 -20.14
C ILE A 782 -94.70 75.33 -19.56
N PHE A 783 -95.13 76.27 -18.75
CA PHE A 783 -96.48 76.39 -18.20
C PHE A 783 -97.23 77.47 -18.98
N ALA A 784 -98.26 77.10 -19.75
CA ALA A 784 -99.04 78.02 -20.57
C ALA A 784 -100.54 77.86 -20.27
N GLY A 785 -101.08 78.77 -19.45
CA GLY A 785 -102.42 78.60 -18.87
C GLY A 785 -102.50 77.36 -17.97
N ASN A 786 -103.42 76.44 -18.29
CA ASN A 786 -103.54 75.15 -17.59
C ASN A 786 -102.65 74.03 -18.18
N ASN A 787 -101.95 74.28 -19.29
CA ASN A 787 -101.11 73.29 -19.94
C ASN A 787 -99.68 73.38 -19.40
N THR A 788 -99.06 72.22 -19.19
CA THR A 788 -97.65 72.11 -18.82
C THR A 788 -96.98 71.13 -19.76
N ILE A 789 -95.80 71.49 -20.26
CA ILE A 789 -94.98 70.61 -21.09
C ILE A 789 -93.52 70.66 -20.64
N ASP A 790 -92.89 69.51 -20.52
CA ASP A 790 -91.47 69.36 -20.30
C ASP A 790 -90.77 69.11 -21.63
N ILE A 791 -89.76 69.92 -21.92
CA ILE A 791 -88.98 69.83 -23.15
C ILE A 791 -87.54 69.56 -22.76
N LEU A 792 -87.07 68.34 -23.06
CA LEU A 792 -85.78 67.86 -22.60
C LEU A 792 -84.61 68.37 -23.45
N LYS A 793 -84.85 68.88 -24.67
CA LYS A 793 -83.79 69.33 -25.60
C LYS A 793 -84.26 70.51 -26.45
N PRO A 794 -83.37 71.42 -26.87
CA PRO A 794 -83.71 72.52 -27.75
C PRO A 794 -84.04 72.01 -29.17
N PRO A 795 -84.86 72.73 -29.96
CA PRO A 795 -85.48 74.01 -29.62
C PRO A 795 -86.62 73.85 -28.61
N TYR A 796 -86.61 74.66 -27.54
CA TYR A 796 -87.60 74.58 -26.46
C TYR A 796 -88.88 75.31 -26.88
N THR A 797 -89.70 74.63 -27.67
CA THR A 797 -90.90 75.21 -28.26
C THR A 797 -92.16 74.41 -27.93
N TYR A 798 -93.27 75.13 -27.74
CA TYR A 798 -94.57 74.52 -27.46
C TYR A 798 -95.66 75.15 -28.32
N GLU A 799 -96.30 74.37 -29.18
CA GLU A 799 -97.48 74.81 -29.90
C GLU A 799 -98.68 74.86 -28.96
N TRP A 800 -99.09 76.07 -28.63
CA TRP A 800 -100.10 76.35 -27.64
C TRP A 800 -101.40 76.84 -28.30
N ASN A 801 -102.44 76.02 -28.16
CA ASN A 801 -103.81 76.41 -28.46
C ASN A 801 -104.32 77.30 -27.33
N CYS A 802 -104.08 78.60 -27.44
CA CYS A 802 -104.32 79.49 -26.32
C CYS A 802 -105.82 79.59 -25.98
N PRO A 803 -106.26 79.19 -24.77
CA PRO A 803 -107.67 79.23 -24.41
C PRO A 803 -108.16 80.67 -24.28
N LEU A 804 -109.38 80.94 -24.79
CA LEU A 804 -110.03 82.24 -24.75
C LEU A 804 -109.95 82.88 -23.34
N GLY A 805 -109.45 84.12 -23.27
CA GLY A 805 -109.35 84.89 -22.03
C GLY A 805 -107.92 85.25 -21.63
N LYS A 806 -107.75 85.67 -20.37
CA LYS A 806 -106.47 86.11 -19.81
C LYS A 806 -105.62 84.91 -19.39
N GLN A 807 -104.38 84.84 -19.87
CA GLN A 807 -103.43 83.77 -19.59
C GLN A 807 -102.04 84.31 -19.21
N ASN A 808 -101.19 83.43 -18.67
CA ASN A 808 -99.77 83.67 -18.44
C ASN A 808 -98.96 82.49 -19.01
N ILE A 809 -97.70 82.75 -19.35
CA ILE A 809 -96.71 81.74 -19.69
C ILE A 809 -95.58 81.83 -18.65
N LYS A 810 -95.19 80.72 -18.02
CA LYS A 810 -93.97 80.58 -17.23
C LYS A 810 -93.09 79.52 -17.86
N ALA A 811 -91.81 79.81 -18.03
CA ALA A 811 -90.80 78.83 -18.40
C ALA A 811 -89.85 78.62 -17.22
N VAL A 812 -89.56 77.38 -16.87
CA VAL A 812 -88.59 77.01 -15.84
C VAL A 812 -87.55 76.12 -16.50
N ALA A 813 -86.27 76.46 -16.41
CA ALA A 813 -85.19 75.59 -16.85
C ALA A 813 -84.48 75.01 -15.64
N TYR A 814 -84.15 73.74 -15.74
CA TYR A 814 -83.27 73.03 -14.82
C TYR A 814 -81.99 72.72 -15.58
N ASP A 815 -80.86 73.02 -14.97
CA ASP A 815 -79.56 72.63 -15.49
C ASP A 815 -79.21 71.18 -15.04
N ARG A 816 -78.03 70.67 -15.41
CA ARG A 816 -77.63 69.32 -14.98
C ARG A 816 -77.07 69.26 -13.55
N ALA A 817 -76.70 70.40 -12.96
CA ALA A 817 -76.31 70.51 -11.55
C ALA A 817 -77.50 70.53 -10.58
N GLY A 818 -78.72 70.69 -11.10
CA GLY A 818 -79.96 70.79 -10.32
C GLY A 818 -80.33 72.23 -9.95
N ASN A 819 -79.64 73.25 -10.46
CA ASN A 819 -80.04 74.64 -10.26
C ASN A 819 -81.23 75.00 -11.17
N VAL A 820 -82.01 75.99 -10.74
CA VAL A 820 -83.32 76.30 -11.34
C VAL A 820 -83.43 77.77 -11.70
N GLY A 821 -83.61 78.04 -12.99
CA GLY A 821 -83.90 79.36 -13.55
C GLY A 821 -85.34 79.47 -14.04
N SER A 822 -85.94 80.67 -14.06
CA SER A 822 -87.28 80.83 -14.63
C SER A 822 -87.55 82.21 -15.24
N ALA A 823 -88.45 82.24 -16.21
CA ALA A 823 -88.97 83.45 -16.86
C ALA A 823 -90.49 83.39 -16.94
N GLU A 824 -91.15 84.55 -16.90
CA GLU A 824 -92.62 84.61 -16.92
C GLU A 824 -93.12 85.78 -17.77
N LEU A 825 -94.11 85.51 -18.61
CA LEU A 825 -94.85 86.49 -19.40
C LEU A 825 -96.30 86.52 -18.93
N LYS A 826 -96.72 87.65 -18.36
CA LYS A 826 -98.03 87.83 -17.72
C LYS A 826 -98.99 88.64 -18.58
N ASN A 827 -100.29 88.49 -18.30
CA ASN A 827 -101.38 89.29 -18.85
C ASN A 827 -101.50 89.16 -20.38
N ILE A 828 -101.49 87.93 -20.88
CA ILE A 828 -101.71 87.62 -22.29
C ILE A 828 -103.22 87.50 -22.54
N LEU A 829 -103.77 88.23 -23.50
CA LEU A 829 -105.16 88.03 -23.93
C LEU A 829 -105.19 87.09 -25.13
N CYS A 830 -105.89 85.97 -24.97
CA CYS A 830 -106.11 85.03 -26.05
C CYS A 830 -107.53 85.11 -26.58
N ILE A 831 -107.66 85.16 -27.90
CA ILE A 831 -108.92 85.27 -28.62
C ILE A 831 -109.02 84.05 -29.54
N ASN A 832 -109.99 83.17 -29.29
CA ASN A 832 -110.22 81.98 -30.12
C ASN A 832 -110.87 82.38 -31.44
N ALA A 833 -110.33 81.88 -32.55
CA ALA A 833 -110.85 82.04 -33.90
C ALA A 833 -110.74 80.72 -34.67
#